data_AF-A0A090M600-F1
#
_entry.id   AF-A0A090M600-F1
#
_cell.length_a   1.000
_cell.length_b   1.000
_cell.length_c   1.000
_cell.angle_alpha   90.00
_cell.angle_beta   90.00
_cell.angle_gamma   90.00
#
_symmetry.space_group_name_H-M   'P 1'
#
loop_
_entity.id
_entity.type
_entity.pdbx_description
1 polymer ?
#
loop_
_entity_poly.entity_id
_entity_poly.type
_entity_poly.pdbx_seq_one_letter_code
_entity_poly.pdbx_strand_id
1 'polypeptide(L)'
;MSSRDPRALGDALRTVFRADAKALASLERDASASKNDELVRALAILLEWCHDDVDTVLDPLLERASSSTRYARFVALLTHRAPKSVRDALRRALGVGGTKALAACACARASAEMERGTGSRRQDDGELLEQLRLIVLAGEGRSPTRLASAAVDAFAAMSSLAAEDRDEDLGGFEAREDVVGVVTSWARLDGKSELFIECCDGARGRLRSLARDGDDSSRRARARLLNQAWIDWAPALASIRGKKWEREMLVALESAFAATCEMLNMDEPGAGEGVAHALITVGLHLGRTGIDHENRAVFSAMVSEETAKALDEMLHQYTGTAILPALRCSNPLAQTVASILIRVILAPEHMGWTEQTETLLRGVLPLVEEGSDIISVGFARLVADLIIRDPNDESLLQILRICGGSATNAKMSALRVLTEFLRRVQSTMLDSTANAIVRSMLPRLADKNLEVRKAAAGAFAHIAPPKVLPALFELLISDDVEERSASGDAILATMREQKPTSRALKSYLDALSAASSSDSPDAEKRVSHAVKLLARFAESLNEIELRDVAETLTTEVFSSPSSSSLNQAVVVLAPWIGKSTASEHVIEACAHQLSSQNANKGADENEIFDRLAPLLLLRVLPLAIWDRESRERTDIQKCLRYRMLNVQGEFEDVRRVCSEMFAKVPQQTLDKELLSELERAYRSARTDSDDLARVRTCMFCCSAGLAVRGKSALSESFVNVLRSVCVNILAWSACDTDGDDFFKAQMGAMETLASIIVAEVDSSARTQKNCMKKTSKTLLEPETSMISFEEIISATPSGRPLIVELDDDTKRERVPCAHETLHGVLHLACLTDRDIPPWVDDVPRTTGIRVALINVIITAARRPRRGATLVDECFSPLVACAERRGDPNIREAALQALMMLFHLSQDDIDESITVALTRSITNVLRDHTAGDTARKGAAKVATALLAASDRHISAMEPYLESLRQSLTVAARVAVDTEVASLANKLAMCMTQTAERL
;
A
#
# COMPACT_ATOMS: atom_id res chain seq x y z
N MET A 1 32.42 4.59 9.85
CA MET A 1 33.42 3.53 10.10
C MET A 1 34.24 3.35 8.83
N SER A 2 35.55 3.19 8.99
CA SER A 2 36.67 3.17 8.02
C SER A 2 36.35 2.93 6.53
N SER A 3 36.92 3.77 5.66
CA SER A 3 36.84 3.73 4.19
C SER A 3 37.08 2.34 3.62
N ARG A 4 36.07 1.80 2.94
CA ARG A 4 36.10 0.53 2.22
C ARG A 4 36.88 0.68 0.92
N ASP A 5 38.11 0.19 0.89
CA ASP A 5 38.96 0.16 -0.31
C ASP A 5 38.51 -0.99 -1.24
N PRO A 6 38.03 -0.72 -2.47
CA PRO A 6 37.68 -1.76 -3.46
C PRO A 6 38.84 -2.72 -3.77
N ARG A 7 40.10 -2.29 -3.58
CA ARG A 7 41.27 -3.13 -3.77
C ARG A 7 41.34 -4.26 -2.74
N ALA A 8 40.91 -4.00 -1.50
CA ALA A 8 40.87 -5.00 -0.45
C ALA A 8 39.86 -6.12 -0.73
N LEU A 9 38.72 -5.81 -1.37
CA LEU A 9 37.76 -6.81 -1.85
C LEU A 9 38.37 -7.66 -2.98
N GLY A 10 39.01 -7.01 -3.96
CA GLY A 10 39.66 -7.70 -5.07
C GLY A 10 40.83 -8.60 -4.64
N ASP A 11 41.56 -8.21 -3.59
CA ASP A 11 42.61 -9.03 -2.97
C ASP A 11 42.02 -10.19 -2.16
N ALA A 12 40.96 -9.96 -1.40
CA ALA A 12 40.25 -11.01 -0.64
C ALA A 12 39.65 -12.08 -1.56
N LEU A 13 39.00 -11.68 -2.65
CA LEU A 13 38.50 -12.60 -3.68
C LEU A 13 39.64 -13.43 -4.29
N ARG A 14 40.77 -12.78 -4.63
CA ARG A 14 41.96 -13.47 -5.18
C ARG A 14 42.55 -14.49 -4.21
N THR A 15 42.63 -14.16 -2.92
CA THR A 15 43.15 -15.07 -1.88
C THR A 15 42.25 -16.28 -1.69
N VAL A 16 40.92 -16.08 -1.70
CA VAL A 16 39.94 -17.19 -1.61
C VAL A 16 39.96 -18.07 -2.87
N PHE A 17 40.07 -17.47 -4.06
CA PHE A 17 40.11 -18.23 -5.32
C PHE A 17 41.42 -19.00 -5.54
N ARG A 18 42.52 -18.60 -4.90
CA ARG A 18 43.81 -19.32 -4.94
C ARG A 18 43.92 -20.45 -3.92
N ALA A 19 42.96 -20.61 -3.01
CA ALA A 19 43.03 -21.64 -1.98
C ALA A 19 42.64 -23.03 -2.50
N ASP A 20 43.53 -24.01 -2.32
CA ASP A 20 43.28 -25.38 -2.77
C ASP A 20 42.30 -26.14 -1.87
N ALA A 21 41.67 -27.19 -2.42
CA ALA A 21 40.66 -28.02 -1.74
C ALA A 21 41.13 -28.62 -0.40
N LYS A 22 42.44 -28.90 -0.24
CA LYS A 22 43.03 -29.34 1.03
C LYS A 22 43.08 -28.23 2.10
N ALA A 23 43.28 -26.98 1.70
CA ALA A 23 43.29 -25.83 2.62
C ALA A 23 41.87 -25.57 3.16
N LEU A 24 40.87 -25.61 2.27
CA LEU A 24 39.44 -25.49 2.63
C LEU A 24 38.97 -26.65 3.53
N ALA A 25 39.37 -27.90 3.24
CA ALA A 25 39.07 -29.05 4.09
C ALA A 25 39.82 -29.04 5.44
N SER A 26 40.98 -28.37 5.52
CA SER A 26 41.71 -28.19 6.80
C SER A 26 41.04 -27.15 7.69
N LEU A 27 40.41 -26.12 7.11
CA LEU A 27 39.61 -25.12 7.81
C LEU A 27 38.32 -25.69 8.42
N GLU A 28 37.77 -26.76 7.82
CA GLU A 28 36.67 -27.51 8.43
C GLU A 28 37.10 -28.30 9.67
N ARG A 29 38.40 -28.66 9.79
CA ARG A 29 38.90 -29.57 10.82
C ARG A 29 39.68 -28.89 11.94
N ASP A 30 40.47 -27.86 11.66
CA ASP A 30 41.37 -27.23 12.64
C ASP A 30 41.29 -25.69 12.60
N ALA A 31 40.88 -25.09 13.73
CA ALA A 31 40.75 -23.65 13.89
C ALA A 31 42.07 -22.92 14.23
N SER A 32 43.21 -23.62 14.33
CA SER A 32 44.42 -23.10 15.00
C SER A 32 45.73 -23.12 14.20
N ALA A 33 45.70 -23.10 12.86
CA ALA A 33 46.92 -23.09 12.05
C ALA A 33 47.14 -21.74 11.33
N SER A 34 48.29 -21.10 11.57
CA SER A 34 48.59 -19.72 11.15
C SER A 34 48.63 -19.45 9.64
N LYS A 35 48.57 -20.48 8.77
CA LYS A 35 48.35 -20.30 7.32
C LYS A 35 46.88 -20.00 6.97
N ASN A 36 45.95 -20.30 7.86
CA ASN A 36 44.52 -20.02 7.69
C ASN A 36 44.18 -18.55 8.00
N ASP A 37 45.04 -17.78 8.66
CA ASP A 37 44.75 -16.40 9.06
C ASP A 37 44.51 -15.43 7.89
N GLU A 38 45.17 -15.67 6.75
CA GLU A 38 45.02 -14.83 5.55
C GLU A 38 43.73 -15.17 4.80
N LEU A 39 43.36 -16.46 4.75
CA LEU A 39 42.08 -16.91 4.20
C LEU A 39 40.90 -16.53 5.10
N VAL A 40 41.05 -16.65 6.42
CA VAL A 40 40.04 -16.24 7.40
C VAL A 40 39.84 -14.72 7.36
N ARG A 41 40.91 -13.93 7.25
CA ARG A 41 40.81 -12.48 7.00
C ARG A 41 40.12 -12.17 5.68
N ALA A 42 40.47 -12.86 4.59
CA ALA A 42 39.82 -12.68 3.30
C ALA A 42 38.32 -13.02 3.35
N LEU A 43 37.95 -14.11 4.03
CA LEU A 43 36.55 -14.51 4.24
C LEU A 43 35.81 -13.51 5.15
N ALA A 44 36.45 -12.97 6.18
CA ALA A 44 35.87 -11.93 7.03
C ALA A 44 35.61 -10.63 6.26
N ILE A 45 36.55 -10.20 5.41
CA ILE A 45 36.39 -9.04 4.52
C ILE A 45 35.23 -9.26 3.55
N LEU A 46 35.11 -10.47 2.96
CA LEU A 46 34.01 -10.81 2.07
C LEU A 46 32.65 -10.81 2.78
N LEU A 47 32.59 -11.33 4.02
CA LEU A 47 31.38 -11.33 4.85
C LEU A 47 30.95 -9.91 5.25
N GLU A 48 31.90 -9.00 5.45
CA GLU A 48 31.65 -7.60 5.78
C GLU A 48 31.11 -6.80 4.58
N TRP A 49 31.57 -7.13 3.36
CA TRP A 49 31.08 -6.53 2.10
C TRP A 49 29.73 -7.12 1.64
N CYS A 50 29.51 -8.42 1.82
CA CYS A 50 28.24 -9.08 1.48
C CYS A 50 27.04 -8.59 2.32
N HIS A 51 27.26 -7.81 3.40
CA HIS A 51 26.17 -7.34 4.23
C HIS A 51 25.34 -6.21 3.59
N ASP A 52 25.93 -5.47 2.64
CA ASP A 52 25.32 -4.24 2.09
C ASP A 52 24.96 -4.33 0.59
N ASP A 53 25.58 -5.24 -0.17
CA ASP A 53 25.33 -5.38 -1.62
C ASP A 53 25.52 -6.84 -2.07
N VAL A 54 24.62 -7.69 -1.57
CA VAL A 54 24.62 -9.15 -1.76
C VAL A 54 24.60 -9.52 -3.25
N ASP A 55 23.70 -8.93 -4.01
CA ASP A 55 23.33 -9.42 -5.34
C ASP A 55 24.44 -9.12 -6.38
N THR A 56 25.12 -7.98 -6.25
CA THR A 56 26.22 -7.58 -7.14
C THR A 56 27.47 -8.44 -6.97
N VAL A 57 27.70 -9.00 -5.78
CA VAL A 57 28.83 -9.90 -5.50
C VAL A 57 28.46 -11.36 -5.77
N LEU A 58 27.23 -11.78 -5.44
CA LEU A 58 26.78 -13.17 -5.56
C LEU A 58 26.40 -13.59 -6.98
N ASP A 59 25.86 -12.72 -7.82
CA ASP A 59 25.46 -13.11 -9.18
C ASP A 59 26.65 -13.52 -10.06
N PRO A 60 27.78 -12.77 -10.11
CA PRO A 60 28.98 -13.22 -10.82
C PRO A 60 29.63 -14.46 -10.20
N LEU A 61 29.53 -14.62 -8.87
CA LEU A 61 30.03 -15.78 -8.13
C LEU A 61 29.21 -17.04 -8.43
N LEU A 62 27.89 -16.94 -8.54
CA LEU A 62 26.98 -18.03 -8.89
C LEU A 62 27.09 -18.40 -10.37
N GLU A 63 27.27 -17.42 -11.26
CA GLU A 63 27.61 -17.67 -12.66
C GLU A 63 28.92 -18.45 -12.80
N ARG A 64 29.97 -18.08 -12.05
CA ARG A 64 31.26 -18.80 -12.01
C ARG A 64 31.18 -20.13 -11.26
N ALA A 65 30.30 -20.27 -10.26
CA ALA A 65 30.12 -21.52 -9.53
C ALA A 65 29.50 -22.64 -10.37
N SER A 66 28.77 -22.28 -11.44
CA SER A 66 28.18 -23.23 -12.37
C SER A 66 29.18 -23.97 -13.27
N SER A 67 30.47 -23.58 -13.27
CA SER A 67 31.51 -24.15 -14.14
C SER A 67 32.61 -24.93 -13.41
N SER A 68 32.59 -25.03 -12.07
CA SER A 68 33.68 -25.68 -11.30
C SER A 68 33.23 -26.35 -10.00
N THR A 69 33.56 -27.64 -9.84
CA THR A 69 33.30 -28.45 -8.64
C THR A 69 33.97 -27.90 -7.37
N ARG A 70 35.06 -27.12 -7.49
CA ARG A 70 35.70 -26.41 -6.37
C ARG A 70 34.83 -25.26 -5.82
N TYR A 71 34.01 -24.62 -6.65
CA TYR A 71 33.15 -23.50 -6.26
C TYR A 71 31.83 -23.95 -5.62
N ALA A 72 31.32 -25.12 -5.97
CA ALA A 72 30.15 -25.72 -5.31
C ALA A 72 30.38 -25.94 -3.80
N ARG A 73 31.61 -26.26 -3.39
CA ARG A 73 32.01 -26.34 -1.97
C ARG A 73 32.03 -24.98 -1.26
N PHE A 74 32.42 -23.92 -1.95
CA PHE A 74 32.42 -22.56 -1.40
C PHE A 74 31.00 -22.06 -1.14
N VAL A 75 30.07 -22.31 -2.07
CA VAL A 75 28.63 -22.01 -1.90
C VAL A 75 28.05 -22.85 -0.74
N ALA A 76 28.42 -24.12 -0.61
CA ALA A 76 28.01 -24.97 0.52
C ALA A 76 28.49 -24.43 1.88
N LEU A 77 29.76 -23.99 1.98
CA LEU A 77 30.32 -23.35 3.17
C LEU A 77 29.58 -22.06 3.56
N LEU A 78 29.25 -21.21 2.57
CA LEU A 78 28.47 -19.99 2.78
C LEU A 78 27.03 -20.29 3.24
N THR A 79 26.37 -21.31 2.67
CA THR A 79 25.01 -21.69 3.09
C THR A 79 24.93 -22.28 4.50
N HIS A 80 26.03 -22.85 5.03
CA HIS A 80 26.06 -23.46 6.36
C HIS A 80 26.63 -22.57 7.47
N ARG A 81 27.66 -21.75 7.21
CA ARG A 81 28.36 -20.96 8.24
C ARG A 81 28.14 -19.44 8.17
N ALA A 82 27.46 -18.91 7.15
CA ALA A 82 27.26 -17.46 7.05
C ALA A 82 26.15 -16.93 8.00
N PRO A 83 26.20 -15.63 8.35
CA PRO A 83 25.12 -14.93 9.05
C PRO A 83 23.77 -15.14 8.35
N LYS A 84 22.68 -15.11 9.11
CA LYS A 84 21.33 -15.41 8.60
C LYS A 84 20.94 -14.53 7.40
N SER A 85 21.34 -13.25 7.41
CA SER A 85 21.14 -12.30 6.31
C SER A 85 21.76 -12.77 4.99
N VAL A 86 23.01 -13.24 5.01
CA VAL A 86 23.72 -13.76 3.83
C VAL A 86 23.11 -15.07 3.35
N ARG A 87 22.70 -15.96 4.27
CA ARG A 87 21.98 -17.20 3.91
C ARG A 87 20.63 -16.91 3.27
N ASP A 88 19.88 -15.95 3.80
CA ASP A 88 18.56 -15.57 3.28
C ASP A 88 18.68 -14.80 1.96
N ALA A 89 19.79 -14.09 1.73
CA ALA A 89 20.07 -13.41 0.47
C ALA A 89 20.57 -14.37 -0.62
N LEU A 90 21.43 -15.34 -0.29
CA LEU A 90 21.74 -16.50 -1.14
C LEU A 90 20.47 -17.30 -1.50
N ARG A 91 19.58 -17.53 -0.53
CA ARG A 91 18.28 -18.18 -0.78
C ARG A 91 17.35 -17.35 -1.66
N ARG A 92 17.42 -16.01 -1.60
CA ARG A 92 16.67 -15.11 -2.48
C ARG A 92 17.23 -15.14 -3.91
N ALA A 93 18.55 -15.03 -4.08
CA ALA A 93 19.22 -15.12 -5.38
C ALA A 93 19.03 -16.50 -6.05
N LEU A 94 19.01 -17.57 -5.25
CA LEU A 94 18.74 -18.94 -5.70
C LEU A 94 17.23 -19.28 -5.82
N GLY A 95 16.35 -18.36 -5.40
CA GLY A 95 14.90 -18.52 -5.35
C GLY A 95 14.39 -19.28 -4.12
N VAL A 96 13.49 -18.67 -3.35
CA VAL A 96 12.89 -19.28 -2.14
C VAL A 96 11.94 -20.42 -2.56
N GLY A 97 12.26 -21.64 -2.12
CA GLY A 97 11.40 -22.83 -2.26
C GLY A 97 11.56 -23.64 -3.54
N GLY A 98 12.46 -23.27 -4.44
CA GLY A 98 12.62 -23.93 -5.74
C GLY A 98 13.57 -25.12 -5.73
N THR A 99 13.22 -26.16 -6.48
CA THR A 99 14.04 -27.30 -6.93
C THR A 99 15.51 -26.97 -7.26
N LYS A 100 15.83 -25.71 -7.61
CA LYS A 100 17.17 -25.23 -7.94
C LYS A 100 18.16 -25.17 -6.76
N ALA A 101 17.72 -24.79 -5.56
CA ALA A 101 18.59 -24.75 -4.38
C ALA A 101 18.92 -26.15 -3.87
N LEU A 102 17.91 -27.03 -3.84
CA LEU A 102 18.09 -28.46 -3.59
C LEU A 102 18.99 -29.11 -4.64
N ALA A 103 18.85 -28.73 -5.91
CA ALA A 103 19.68 -29.23 -6.99
C ALA A 103 21.14 -28.80 -6.91
N ALA A 104 21.42 -27.53 -6.56
CA ALA A 104 22.78 -27.06 -6.34
C ALA A 104 23.44 -27.79 -5.16
N CYS A 105 22.70 -28.03 -4.08
CA CYS A 105 23.15 -28.82 -2.94
C CYS A 105 23.36 -30.31 -3.30
N ALA A 106 22.48 -30.92 -4.10
CA ALA A 106 22.61 -32.31 -4.55
C ALA A 106 23.84 -32.51 -5.45
N CYS A 107 24.07 -31.60 -6.40
CA CYS A 107 25.28 -31.61 -7.25
C CYS A 107 26.55 -31.43 -6.41
N ALA A 108 26.53 -30.54 -5.41
CA ALA A 108 27.66 -30.33 -4.50
C ALA A 108 27.93 -31.56 -3.60
N ARG A 109 26.88 -32.24 -3.12
CA ARG A 109 26.99 -33.49 -2.35
C ARG A 109 27.57 -34.62 -3.20
N ALA A 110 27.07 -34.83 -4.42
CA ALA A 110 27.58 -35.85 -5.33
C ALA A 110 29.06 -35.65 -5.66
N SER A 111 29.46 -34.41 -5.95
CA SER A 111 30.87 -34.08 -6.19
C SER A 111 31.76 -34.26 -4.96
N ALA A 112 31.21 -34.12 -3.74
CA ALA A 112 31.95 -34.36 -2.51
C ALA A 112 32.16 -35.87 -2.24
N GLU A 113 31.19 -36.72 -2.58
CA GLU A 113 31.32 -38.18 -2.44
C GLU A 113 32.29 -38.78 -3.47
N MET A 114 32.25 -38.31 -4.72
CA MET A 114 33.19 -38.71 -5.77
C MET A 114 34.67 -38.51 -5.39
N GLU A 115 34.99 -37.47 -4.63
CA GLU A 115 36.37 -37.18 -4.20
C GLU A 115 36.82 -37.97 -2.96
N ARG A 116 35.90 -38.52 -2.15
CA ARG A 116 36.28 -39.22 -0.91
C ARG A 116 36.85 -40.61 -1.12
N GLY A 117 36.62 -41.22 -2.29
CA GLY A 117 37.20 -42.52 -2.67
C GLY A 117 36.76 -43.67 -1.76
N THR A 118 35.87 -44.52 -2.27
CA THR A 118 35.51 -45.89 -1.84
C THR A 118 35.92 -46.28 -0.41
N GLY A 119 34.96 -46.34 0.52
CA GLY A 119 35.25 -46.98 1.82
C GLY A 119 34.13 -47.08 2.85
N SER A 120 32.98 -46.39 2.70
CA SER A 120 31.91 -46.54 3.70
C SER A 120 30.53 -46.42 3.08
N ARG A 121 29.83 -47.55 3.07
CA ARG A 121 28.43 -47.74 2.70
C ARG A 121 27.56 -46.66 3.36
N ARG A 122 26.84 -45.85 2.59
CA ARG A 122 25.76 -45.01 3.14
C ARG A 122 24.49 -45.13 2.30
N GLN A 123 23.40 -45.36 3.01
CA GLN A 123 22.02 -45.42 2.54
C GLN A 123 21.58 -44.17 1.75
N ASP A 124 22.37 -43.08 1.86
CA ASP A 124 22.15 -41.79 1.21
C ASP A 124 22.48 -41.75 -0.30
N ASP A 125 23.28 -42.69 -0.84
CA ASP A 125 23.71 -42.63 -2.26
C ASP A 125 22.57 -42.91 -3.24
N GLY A 126 21.65 -43.81 -2.89
CA GLY A 126 20.44 -44.08 -3.67
C GLY A 126 19.44 -42.91 -3.63
N GLU A 127 19.28 -42.27 -2.47
CA GLU A 127 18.45 -41.06 -2.33
C GLU A 127 19.04 -39.89 -3.13
N LEU A 128 20.37 -39.75 -3.14
CA LEU A 128 21.06 -38.73 -3.92
C LEU A 128 20.92 -38.97 -5.43
N LEU A 129 21.03 -40.21 -5.90
CA LEU A 129 20.78 -40.58 -7.29
C LEU A 129 19.33 -40.29 -7.72
N GLU A 130 18.35 -40.59 -6.86
CA GLU A 130 16.95 -40.29 -7.14
C GLU A 130 16.65 -38.78 -7.11
N GLN A 131 17.27 -38.04 -6.21
CA GLN A 131 17.20 -36.57 -6.19
C GLN A 131 17.79 -35.97 -7.48
N LEU A 132 18.94 -36.45 -7.93
CA LEU A 132 19.55 -36.05 -9.20
C LEU A 132 18.64 -36.41 -10.38
N ARG A 133 18.08 -37.62 -10.41
CA ARG A 133 17.12 -38.05 -11.44
C ARG A 133 15.88 -37.14 -11.50
N LEU A 134 15.26 -36.81 -10.37
CA LEU A 134 14.11 -35.91 -10.32
C LEU A 134 14.43 -34.50 -10.85
N ILE A 135 15.65 -34.03 -10.62
CA ILE A 135 16.13 -32.75 -11.17
C ILE A 135 16.27 -32.82 -12.69
N VAL A 136 16.72 -33.96 -13.23
CA VAL A 136 16.79 -34.20 -14.67
C VAL A 136 15.40 -34.28 -15.28
N LEU A 137 14.51 -35.10 -14.71
CA LEU A 137 13.14 -35.32 -15.20
C LEU A 137 12.30 -34.03 -15.21
N ALA A 138 12.55 -33.09 -14.30
CA ALA A 138 11.91 -31.78 -14.32
C ALA A 138 12.22 -30.95 -15.60
N GLY A 139 13.20 -31.38 -16.40
CA GLY A 139 13.61 -30.77 -17.67
C GLY A 139 13.09 -31.49 -18.94
N GLU A 140 12.20 -32.47 -18.81
CA GLU A 140 11.66 -33.22 -19.95
C GLU A 140 10.85 -32.33 -20.92
N GLY A 141 11.16 -32.42 -22.23
CA GLY A 141 10.50 -31.62 -23.29
C GLY A 141 10.81 -30.13 -23.29
N ARG A 142 11.83 -29.67 -22.53
CA ARG A 142 12.28 -28.27 -22.44
C ARG A 142 13.77 -28.15 -22.78
N SER A 143 14.23 -26.95 -23.10
CA SER A 143 15.66 -26.69 -23.33
C SER A 143 16.48 -26.92 -22.04
N PRO A 144 17.70 -27.51 -22.14
CA PRO A 144 18.47 -27.87 -20.95
C PRO A 144 18.88 -26.63 -20.16
N THR A 145 18.56 -26.62 -18.86
CA THR A 145 19.11 -25.62 -17.95
C THR A 145 20.53 -26.01 -17.53
N ARG A 146 21.41 -25.04 -17.23
CA ARG A 146 22.79 -25.30 -16.75
C ARG A 146 22.83 -26.26 -15.55
N LEU A 147 21.82 -26.16 -14.69
CA LEU A 147 21.64 -27.01 -13.52
C LEU A 147 21.19 -28.44 -13.88
N ALA A 148 20.29 -28.58 -14.86
CA ALA A 148 19.89 -29.90 -15.36
C ALA A 148 21.08 -30.62 -16.00
N SER A 149 21.89 -29.91 -16.80
CA SER A 149 23.14 -30.45 -17.34
C SER A 149 24.10 -30.93 -16.25
N ALA A 150 24.32 -30.13 -15.20
CA ALA A 150 25.21 -30.50 -14.10
C ALA A 150 24.66 -31.67 -13.24
N ALA A 151 23.35 -31.77 -13.08
CA ALA A 151 22.70 -32.88 -12.38
C ALA A 151 22.83 -34.19 -13.16
N VAL A 152 22.73 -34.12 -14.49
CA VAL A 152 22.96 -35.27 -15.38
C VAL A 152 24.42 -35.75 -15.27
N ASP A 153 25.40 -34.85 -15.23
CA ASP A 153 26.83 -35.19 -15.04
C ASP A 153 27.08 -35.88 -13.70
N ALA A 154 26.53 -35.32 -12.63
CA ALA A 154 26.62 -35.88 -11.28
C ALA A 154 25.95 -37.27 -11.20
N PHE A 155 24.80 -37.44 -11.87
CA PHE A 155 24.08 -38.72 -11.92
C PHE A 155 24.89 -39.80 -12.63
N ALA A 156 25.48 -39.50 -13.79
CA ALA A 156 26.29 -40.46 -14.54
C ALA A 156 27.56 -40.87 -13.78
N ALA A 157 28.27 -39.90 -13.18
CA ALA A 157 29.47 -40.19 -12.39
C ALA A 157 29.15 -41.05 -11.16
N MET A 158 28.09 -40.71 -10.41
CA MET A 158 27.66 -41.49 -9.25
C MET A 158 27.14 -42.88 -9.62
N SER A 159 26.39 -43.00 -10.73
CA SER A 159 25.88 -44.30 -11.19
C SER A 159 27.02 -45.24 -11.65
N SER A 160 28.09 -44.68 -12.20
CA SER A 160 29.29 -45.42 -12.61
C SER A 160 30.07 -45.94 -11.39
N LEU A 161 30.20 -45.11 -10.35
CA LEU A 161 30.81 -45.49 -9.08
C LEU A 161 29.97 -46.55 -8.34
N ALA A 162 28.65 -46.41 -8.34
CA ALA A 162 27.73 -47.35 -7.70
C ALA A 162 27.76 -48.75 -8.36
N ALA A 163 28.03 -48.83 -9.66
CA ALA A 163 28.14 -50.11 -10.38
C ALA A 163 29.41 -50.91 -10.06
N GLU A 164 30.42 -50.29 -9.44
CA GLU A 164 31.65 -50.95 -9.00
C GLU A 164 31.51 -51.59 -7.60
N ASP A 165 30.52 -51.20 -6.79
CA ASP A 165 30.33 -51.63 -5.40
C ASP A 165 29.14 -52.61 -5.23
N ARG A 166 29.16 -53.49 -4.21
CA ARG A 166 28.29 -54.70 -4.16
C ARG A 166 26.80 -54.48 -3.86
N ASP A 167 25.99 -55.23 -4.62
CA ASP A 167 24.73 -55.98 -4.31
C ASP A 167 23.35 -55.29 -4.29
N GLU A 168 23.22 -53.99 -4.53
CA GLU A 168 21.90 -53.40 -4.86
C GLU A 168 22.04 -52.43 -6.04
N ASP A 169 21.18 -52.58 -7.05
CA ASP A 169 21.14 -51.72 -8.23
C ASP A 169 20.53 -50.36 -7.85
N LEU A 170 21.30 -49.55 -7.10
CA LEU A 170 20.93 -48.32 -6.37
C LEU A 170 20.33 -47.19 -7.23
N GLY A 171 20.13 -47.41 -8.52
CA GLY A 171 19.45 -46.49 -9.42
C GLY A 171 18.68 -47.15 -10.56
N GLY A 172 18.43 -48.47 -10.52
CA GLY A 172 17.64 -49.21 -11.51
C GLY A 172 18.09 -49.10 -12.97
N PHE A 173 17.70 -50.05 -13.82
CA PHE A 173 17.85 -49.89 -15.27
C PHE A 173 16.93 -48.77 -15.79
N GLU A 174 15.68 -48.73 -15.31
CA GLU A 174 14.64 -47.78 -15.74
C GLU A 174 15.03 -46.32 -15.48
N ALA A 175 15.56 -46.02 -14.28
CA ALA A 175 15.95 -44.67 -13.91
C ALA A 175 17.14 -44.14 -14.73
N ARG A 176 18.02 -45.02 -15.22
CA ARG A 176 19.09 -44.68 -16.17
C ARG A 176 18.56 -44.48 -17.59
N GLU A 177 17.57 -45.27 -18.02
CA GLU A 177 16.92 -45.09 -19.32
C GLU A 177 16.09 -43.78 -19.37
N ASP A 178 15.41 -43.42 -18.28
CA ASP A 178 14.65 -42.17 -18.16
C ASP A 178 15.52 -40.93 -18.32
N VAL A 179 16.67 -40.89 -17.63
CA VAL A 179 17.64 -39.80 -17.76
C VAL A 179 18.13 -39.69 -19.21
N VAL A 180 18.38 -40.82 -19.88
CA VAL A 180 18.76 -40.82 -21.30
C VAL A 180 17.59 -40.37 -22.19
N GLY A 181 16.35 -40.76 -21.89
CA GLY A 181 15.14 -40.32 -22.59
C GLY A 181 14.96 -38.81 -22.55
N VAL A 182 15.07 -38.21 -21.37
CA VAL A 182 14.99 -36.75 -21.17
C VAL A 182 16.11 -36.03 -21.92
N VAL A 183 17.35 -36.51 -21.83
CA VAL A 183 18.48 -35.92 -22.55
C VAL A 183 18.32 -36.04 -24.07
N THR A 184 17.73 -37.13 -24.56
CA THR A 184 17.41 -37.30 -25.98
C THR A 184 16.32 -36.30 -26.41
N SER A 185 15.34 -36.01 -25.54
CA SER A 185 14.27 -35.03 -25.80
C SER A 185 14.79 -33.59 -25.94
N TRP A 186 16.03 -33.30 -25.52
CA TRP A 186 16.66 -32.00 -25.71
C TRP A 186 17.09 -31.75 -27.17
N ALA A 187 17.16 -32.79 -28.01
CA ALA A 187 17.38 -32.65 -29.45
C ALA A 187 16.03 -32.48 -30.17
N ARG A 188 15.87 -31.42 -30.98
CA ARG A 188 14.68 -31.30 -31.85
C ARG A 188 14.73 -32.38 -32.95
N LEU A 189 13.57 -33.02 -33.19
CA LEU A 189 13.40 -34.15 -34.12
C LEU A 189 13.55 -33.80 -35.62
N ASP A 190 13.58 -32.52 -36.00
CA ASP A 190 13.41 -32.13 -37.41
C ASP A 190 14.66 -31.52 -38.09
N GLY A 191 15.88 -31.75 -37.60
CA GLY A 191 17.04 -31.34 -38.40
C GLY A 191 18.42 -31.55 -37.80
N LYS A 192 19.11 -32.58 -38.28
CA LYS A 192 20.58 -32.70 -38.41
C LYS A 192 21.44 -32.48 -37.15
N SER A 193 21.09 -33.11 -36.05
CA SER A 193 22.09 -33.52 -35.05
C SER A 193 22.16 -35.06 -35.01
N GLU A 194 22.48 -35.66 -36.16
CA GLU A 194 22.61 -37.12 -36.31
C GLU A 194 23.58 -37.68 -35.26
N LEU A 195 24.69 -36.97 -35.00
CA LEU A 195 25.72 -37.45 -34.08
C LEU A 195 25.28 -37.46 -32.60
N PHE A 196 24.49 -36.48 -32.15
CA PHE A 196 23.99 -36.43 -30.77
C PHE A 196 22.92 -37.52 -30.53
N ILE A 197 22.04 -37.73 -31.50
CA ILE A 197 21.01 -38.77 -31.46
C ILE A 197 21.67 -40.15 -31.56
N GLU A 198 22.66 -40.35 -32.43
CA GLU A 198 23.45 -41.59 -32.53
C GLU A 198 24.21 -41.90 -31.25
N CYS A 199 24.79 -40.91 -30.58
CA CYS A 199 25.42 -41.07 -29.26
C CYS A 199 24.39 -41.49 -28.20
N CYS A 200 23.21 -40.87 -28.16
CA CYS A 200 22.13 -41.22 -27.24
C CYS A 200 21.56 -42.62 -27.51
N ASP A 201 21.38 -42.99 -28.78
CA ASP A 201 20.90 -44.32 -29.19
C ASP A 201 21.97 -45.40 -28.95
N GLY A 202 23.23 -45.08 -29.17
CA GLY A 202 24.37 -45.93 -28.83
C GLY A 202 24.49 -46.18 -27.33
N ALA A 203 24.24 -45.18 -26.50
CA ALA A 203 24.20 -45.32 -25.04
C ALA A 203 23.00 -46.18 -24.60
N ARG A 204 21.81 -45.89 -25.15
CA ARG A 204 20.56 -46.66 -24.91
C ARG A 204 20.68 -48.12 -25.32
N GLY A 205 21.29 -48.41 -26.46
CA GLY A 205 21.54 -49.77 -26.95
C GLY A 205 22.44 -50.58 -26.02
N ARG A 206 23.48 -49.96 -25.46
CA ARG A 206 24.38 -50.60 -24.48
C ARG A 206 23.77 -50.76 -23.10
N LEU A 207 22.98 -49.78 -22.63
CA LEU A 207 22.18 -49.94 -21.41
C LEU A 207 21.19 -51.11 -21.56
N ARG A 208 20.51 -51.23 -22.71
CA ARG A 208 19.60 -52.36 -22.98
C ARG A 208 20.31 -53.71 -23.07
N SER A 209 21.56 -53.74 -23.55
CA SER A 209 22.41 -54.94 -23.50
C SER A 209 22.77 -55.31 -22.06
N LEU A 210 23.07 -54.32 -21.22
CA LEU A 210 23.34 -54.50 -19.79
C LEU A 210 22.12 -55.09 -19.04
N ALA A 211 20.91 -54.70 -19.43
CA ALA A 211 19.66 -55.25 -18.89
C ALA A 211 19.38 -56.70 -19.33
N ARG A 212 19.83 -57.10 -20.53
CA ARG A 212 19.63 -58.46 -21.07
C ARG A 212 20.65 -59.48 -20.55
N ASP A 213 21.90 -59.06 -20.35
CA ASP A 213 23.01 -59.93 -19.89
C ASP A 213 23.21 -59.90 -18.35
N GLY A 214 22.24 -59.34 -17.62
CA GLY A 214 22.37 -58.93 -16.22
C GLY A 214 22.59 -60.06 -15.20
N ASP A 215 22.14 -61.28 -15.49
CA ASP A 215 22.23 -62.41 -14.55
C ASP A 215 23.55 -63.19 -14.62
N ASP A 216 24.23 -63.21 -15.77
CA ASP A 216 25.42 -64.08 -16.01
C ASP A 216 26.75 -63.30 -16.18
N SER A 217 26.71 -61.96 -16.19
CA SER A 217 27.89 -61.12 -16.43
C SER A 217 28.62 -60.71 -15.15
N SER A 218 29.95 -60.89 -15.13
CA SER A 218 30.81 -60.52 -13.99
C SER A 218 30.71 -59.02 -13.65
N ARG A 219 30.92 -58.64 -12.38
CA ARG A 219 30.86 -57.23 -11.91
C ARG A 219 31.70 -56.27 -12.76
N ARG A 220 32.90 -56.69 -13.17
CA ARG A 220 33.77 -55.89 -14.05
C ARG A 220 33.20 -55.73 -15.45
N ALA A 221 32.45 -56.70 -15.95
CA ALA A 221 31.81 -56.60 -17.26
C ALA A 221 30.64 -55.61 -17.22
N ARG A 222 29.82 -55.63 -16.16
CA ARG A 222 28.73 -54.66 -15.95
C ARG A 222 29.24 -53.23 -15.78
N ALA A 223 30.21 -53.01 -14.91
CA ALA A 223 30.84 -51.70 -14.74
C ALA A 223 31.50 -51.20 -16.04
N ARG A 224 32.17 -52.09 -16.81
CA ARG A 224 32.73 -51.73 -18.12
C ARG A 224 31.65 -51.36 -19.13
N LEU A 225 30.56 -52.11 -19.23
CA LEU A 225 29.48 -51.84 -20.17
C LEU A 225 28.72 -50.57 -19.81
N LEU A 226 28.52 -50.30 -18.51
CA LEU A 226 27.92 -49.06 -18.02
C LEU A 226 28.85 -47.86 -18.29
N ASN A 227 30.14 -47.99 -17.95
CA ASN A 227 31.14 -46.98 -18.29
C ASN A 227 31.20 -46.76 -19.81
N GLN A 228 31.07 -47.82 -20.61
CA GLN A 228 31.04 -47.70 -22.08
C GLN A 228 29.75 -47.01 -22.56
N ALA A 229 28.59 -47.31 -21.97
CA ALA A 229 27.34 -46.62 -22.28
C ALA A 229 27.44 -45.12 -21.97
N TRP A 230 28.06 -44.78 -20.83
CA TRP A 230 28.30 -43.38 -20.46
C TRP A 230 29.44 -42.73 -21.25
N ILE A 231 30.45 -43.46 -21.71
CA ILE A 231 31.51 -42.96 -22.62
C ILE A 231 30.94 -42.59 -23.98
N ASP A 232 30.03 -43.40 -24.50
CA ASP A 232 29.35 -43.13 -25.76
C ASP A 232 28.36 -41.97 -25.66
N TRP A 233 28.00 -41.57 -24.43
CA TRP A 233 27.19 -40.40 -24.08
C TRP A 233 28.01 -39.17 -23.63
N ALA A 234 29.24 -39.37 -23.14
CA ALA A 234 30.12 -38.35 -22.55
C ALA A 234 30.44 -37.12 -23.44
N PRO A 235 30.45 -37.18 -24.79
CA PRO A 235 30.64 -35.99 -25.62
C PRO A 235 29.57 -34.91 -25.39
N ALA A 236 28.39 -35.27 -24.88
CA ALA A 236 27.31 -34.34 -24.61
C ALA A 236 27.49 -33.54 -23.30
N LEU A 237 28.19 -34.08 -22.29
CA LEU A 237 28.09 -33.55 -20.92
C LEU A 237 29.39 -33.60 -20.05
N ALA A 238 30.37 -34.49 -20.28
CA ALA A 238 31.40 -34.75 -19.25
C ALA A 238 32.58 -33.75 -19.13
N SER A 239 33.05 -33.58 -17.88
CA SER A 239 34.28 -32.91 -17.46
C SER A 239 35.55 -33.51 -18.06
N ILE A 240 36.36 -32.58 -18.52
CA ILE A 240 37.59 -32.58 -19.28
C ILE A 240 38.80 -33.15 -18.53
N ARG A 241 39.51 -34.14 -19.12
CA ARG A 241 40.99 -34.22 -19.17
C ARG A 241 41.46 -35.08 -20.36
N GLY A 242 41.80 -34.46 -21.49
CA GLY A 242 42.53 -35.12 -22.61
C GLY A 242 42.42 -34.44 -23.99
N LYS A 243 43.46 -34.50 -24.84
CA LYS A 243 43.49 -33.87 -26.19
C LYS A 243 42.35 -34.21 -27.18
N LYS A 244 41.46 -35.15 -26.83
CA LYS A 244 40.29 -35.54 -27.63
C LYS A 244 39.11 -34.58 -27.42
N TRP A 245 38.82 -34.19 -26.17
CA TRP A 245 37.74 -33.24 -25.87
C TRP A 245 38.04 -31.84 -26.42
N GLU A 246 39.32 -31.41 -26.42
CA GLU A 246 39.72 -30.08 -26.91
C GLU A 246 39.34 -29.93 -28.37
N ARG A 247 39.58 -30.98 -29.16
CA ARG A 247 39.18 -31.05 -30.56
C ARG A 247 37.66 -31.12 -30.73
N GLU A 248 36.97 -31.94 -29.95
CA GLU A 248 35.51 -32.04 -30.01
C GLU A 248 34.81 -30.73 -29.62
N MET A 249 35.33 -30.02 -28.62
CA MET A 249 34.85 -28.70 -28.23
C MET A 249 35.08 -27.66 -29.33
N LEU A 250 36.28 -27.61 -29.92
CA LEU A 250 36.57 -26.68 -31.01
C LEU A 250 35.63 -26.94 -32.19
N VAL A 251 35.39 -28.21 -32.55
CA VAL A 251 34.44 -28.59 -33.60
C VAL A 251 33.00 -28.19 -33.25
N ALA A 252 32.57 -28.37 -32.00
CA ALA A 252 31.24 -27.98 -31.54
C ALA A 252 31.06 -26.44 -31.55
N LEU A 253 32.07 -25.69 -31.12
CA LEU A 253 32.08 -24.23 -31.18
C LEU A 253 32.05 -23.72 -32.62
N GLU A 254 32.88 -24.30 -33.50
CA GLU A 254 32.90 -23.97 -34.93
C GLU A 254 31.55 -24.28 -35.59
N SER A 255 30.94 -25.42 -35.27
CA SER A 255 29.61 -25.79 -35.76
C SER A 255 28.52 -24.84 -35.24
N ALA A 256 28.59 -24.43 -33.97
CA ALA A 256 27.64 -23.49 -33.39
C ALA A 256 27.78 -22.09 -34.00
N PHE A 257 29.01 -21.61 -34.23
CA PHE A 257 29.24 -20.35 -34.93
C PHE A 257 28.80 -20.41 -36.39
N ALA A 258 29.08 -21.50 -37.11
CA ALA A 258 28.63 -21.71 -38.48
C ALA A 258 27.09 -21.73 -38.56
N ALA A 259 26.42 -22.47 -37.66
CA ALA A 259 24.97 -22.48 -37.56
C ALA A 259 24.39 -21.08 -37.27
N THR A 260 25.07 -20.29 -36.43
CA THR A 260 24.70 -18.89 -36.19
C THR A 260 24.77 -18.08 -37.49
N CYS A 261 25.88 -18.16 -38.23
CA CYS A 261 26.06 -17.47 -39.51
C CYS A 261 25.02 -17.89 -40.55
N GLU A 262 24.70 -19.18 -40.66
CA GLU A 262 23.68 -19.68 -41.58
C GLU A 262 22.30 -19.13 -41.24
N MET A 263 21.91 -19.23 -39.96
CA MET A 263 20.59 -18.79 -39.50
C MET A 263 20.42 -17.26 -39.55
N LEU A 264 21.49 -16.49 -39.42
CA LEU A 264 21.46 -15.03 -39.59
C LEU A 264 21.10 -14.59 -41.01
N ASN A 265 21.35 -15.46 -42.00
CA ASN A 265 21.05 -15.20 -43.41
C ASN A 265 19.70 -15.80 -43.84
N MET A 266 18.96 -16.41 -42.91
CA MET A 266 17.66 -17.05 -43.18
C MET A 266 16.52 -16.11 -42.76
N ASP A 267 15.58 -15.87 -43.68
CA ASP A 267 14.37 -15.06 -43.41
C ASP A 267 13.21 -15.89 -42.82
N GLU A 268 13.47 -17.09 -42.31
CA GLU A 268 12.43 -18.00 -41.83
C GLU A 268 11.92 -17.66 -40.41
N PRO A 269 10.60 -17.81 -40.15
CA PRO A 269 10.05 -17.66 -38.81
C PRO A 269 10.64 -18.72 -37.86
N GLY A 270 11.44 -18.27 -36.89
CA GLY A 270 12.16 -19.12 -35.94
C GLY A 270 13.68 -19.09 -36.09
N ALA A 271 14.23 -18.50 -37.15
CA ALA A 271 15.67 -18.34 -37.35
C ALA A 271 16.34 -17.62 -36.15
N GLY A 272 15.68 -16.60 -35.60
CA GLY A 272 16.17 -15.90 -34.40
C GLY A 272 16.23 -16.74 -33.11
N GLU A 273 15.35 -17.75 -32.95
CA GLU A 273 15.46 -18.72 -31.85
C GLU A 273 16.65 -19.66 -32.08
N GLY A 274 16.89 -20.05 -33.33
CA GLY A 274 18.06 -20.83 -33.73
C GLY A 274 19.38 -20.10 -33.43
N VAL A 275 19.48 -18.81 -33.80
CA VAL A 275 20.61 -17.94 -33.45
C VAL A 275 20.80 -17.87 -31.94
N ALA A 276 19.72 -17.69 -31.16
CA ALA A 276 19.81 -17.67 -29.70
C ALA A 276 20.34 -19.00 -29.14
N HIS A 277 19.83 -20.14 -29.61
CA HIS A 277 20.30 -21.46 -29.17
C HIS A 277 21.77 -21.71 -29.52
N ALA A 278 22.19 -21.38 -30.74
CA ALA A 278 23.57 -21.53 -31.16
C ALA A 278 24.52 -20.68 -30.30
N LEU A 279 24.17 -19.43 -30.03
CA LEU A 279 24.95 -18.54 -29.16
C LEU A 279 24.93 -18.97 -27.68
N ILE A 280 23.83 -19.57 -27.19
CA ILE A 280 23.78 -20.16 -25.85
C ILE A 280 24.77 -21.33 -25.77
N THR A 281 24.80 -22.20 -26.79
CA THR A 281 25.76 -23.30 -26.89
C THR A 281 27.20 -22.78 -26.88
N VAL A 282 27.49 -21.72 -27.65
CA VAL A 282 28.78 -21.01 -27.59
C VAL A 282 29.07 -20.55 -26.17
N GLY A 283 28.18 -19.79 -25.54
CA GLY A 283 28.37 -19.29 -24.17
C GLY A 283 28.56 -20.39 -23.12
N LEU A 284 27.93 -21.56 -23.29
CA LEU A 284 28.11 -22.71 -22.41
C LEU A 284 29.52 -23.33 -22.57
N HIS A 285 30.01 -23.47 -23.80
CA HIS A 285 31.36 -23.96 -24.05
C HIS A 285 32.44 -22.97 -23.59
N LEU A 286 32.26 -21.67 -23.83
CA LEU A 286 33.17 -20.62 -23.35
C LEU A 286 33.17 -20.49 -21.81
N GLY A 287 32.01 -20.66 -21.17
CA GLY A 287 31.91 -20.68 -19.71
C GLY A 287 32.58 -21.91 -19.08
N ARG A 288 32.59 -23.04 -19.78
CA ARG A 288 33.28 -24.29 -19.37
C ARG A 288 34.80 -24.21 -19.50
N THR A 289 35.32 -23.45 -20.46
CA THR A 289 36.78 -23.22 -20.61
C THR A 289 37.32 -22.13 -19.68
N GLY A 290 36.45 -21.42 -18.96
CA GLY A 290 36.87 -20.41 -17.99
C GLY A 290 37.53 -19.20 -18.63
N ILE A 291 37.01 -18.75 -19.78
CA ILE A 291 37.53 -17.58 -20.49
C ILE A 291 37.42 -16.33 -19.61
N ASP A 292 38.55 -15.98 -19.00
CA ASP A 292 38.91 -14.66 -18.52
C ASP A 292 40.16 -14.27 -19.33
N HIS A 293 39.99 -13.46 -20.38
CA HIS A 293 41.01 -13.19 -21.41
C HIS A 293 42.31 -12.55 -20.88
N GLU A 294 42.36 -12.12 -19.60
CA GLU A 294 43.54 -11.48 -19.03
C GLU A 294 44.67 -12.43 -18.63
N ASN A 295 44.39 -13.72 -18.37
CA ASN A 295 45.41 -14.60 -17.82
C ASN A 295 45.69 -15.78 -18.75
N ARG A 296 46.53 -15.52 -19.77
CA ARG A 296 47.11 -16.55 -20.65
C ARG A 296 47.70 -17.73 -19.87
N ALA A 297 48.14 -17.53 -18.62
CA ALA A 297 48.66 -18.56 -17.73
C ALA A 297 47.57 -19.42 -17.04
N VAL A 298 46.34 -18.93 -16.88
CA VAL A 298 45.19 -19.73 -16.42
C VAL A 298 44.59 -20.48 -17.60
N PHE A 299 44.53 -19.83 -18.77
CA PHE A 299 44.06 -20.43 -20.01
C PHE A 299 44.95 -21.59 -20.48
N SER A 300 46.28 -21.40 -20.46
CA SER A 300 47.27 -22.44 -20.75
C SER A 300 47.37 -23.52 -19.67
N ALA A 301 46.78 -23.31 -18.49
CA ALA A 301 46.69 -24.30 -17.42
C ALA A 301 45.44 -25.19 -17.51
N MET A 302 44.42 -24.79 -18.28
CA MET A 302 43.16 -25.54 -18.44
C MET A 302 42.99 -26.19 -19.82
N VAL A 303 43.62 -25.63 -20.84
CA VAL A 303 43.56 -26.11 -22.23
C VAL A 303 44.97 -26.08 -22.84
N SER A 304 45.26 -26.96 -23.80
CA SER A 304 46.54 -26.90 -24.51
C SER A 304 46.77 -25.54 -25.19
N GLU A 305 48.03 -25.11 -25.28
CA GLU A 305 48.42 -23.84 -25.90
C GLU A 305 47.95 -23.74 -27.37
N GLU A 306 47.93 -24.89 -28.07
CA GLU A 306 47.39 -25.04 -29.43
C GLU A 306 45.88 -24.75 -29.47
N THR A 307 45.12 -25.26 -28.51
CA THR A 307 43.66 -25.06 -28.41
C THR A 307 43.31 -23.64 -27.98
N ALA A 308 44.10 -23.06 -27.07
CA ALA A 308 43.97 -21.68 -26.66
C ALA A 308 44.11 -20.72 -27.85
N LYS A 309 45.12 -20.95 -28.69
CA LYS A 309 45.37 -20.14 -29.89
C LYS A 309 44.26 -20.34 -30.95
N ALA A 310 43.83 -21.58 -31.18
CA ALA A 310 42.74 -21.87 -32.12
C ALA A 310 41.41 -21.24 -31.68
N LEU A 311 41.13 -21.23 -30.37
CA LEU A 311 39.95 -20.58 -29.83
C LEU A 311 40.00 -19.06 -29.98
N ASP A 312 41.15 -18.44 -29.74
CA ASP A 312 41.36 -16.99 -29.92
C ASP A 312 41.19 -16.57 -31.38
N GLU A 313 41.77 -17.34 -32.32
CA GLU A 313 41.58 -17.16 -33.77
C GLU A 313 40.11 -17.32 -34.18
N MET A 314 39.43 -18.33 -33.64
CA MET A 314 38.00 -18.60 -33.89
C MET A 314 37.11 -17.48 -33.34
N LEU A 315 37.35 -17.02 -32.11
CA LEU A 315 36.60 -15.92 -31.50
C LEU A 315 36.80 -14.62 -32.29
N HIS A 316 38.03 -14.32 -32.73
CA HIS A 316 38.29 -13.16 -33.59
C HIS A 316 37.58 -13.27 -34.95
N GLN A 317 37.59 -14.45 -35.58
CA GLN A 317 36.91 -14.69 -36.86
C GLN A 317 35.39 -14.53 -36.75
N TYR A 318 34.77 -15.12 -35.72
CA TYR A 318 33.32 -15.15 -35.58
C TYR A 318 32.72 -13.95 -34.86
N THR A 319 33.55 -13.11 -34.24
CA THR A 319 33.11 -11.83 -33.69
C THR A 319 32.43 -10.97 -34.77
N GLY A 320 33.09 -10.78 -35.92
CA GLY A 320 32.58 -9.93 -37.00
C GLY A 320 31.48 -10.58 -37.85
N THR A 321 31.46 -11.92 -37.92
CA THR A 321 30.60 -12.66 -38.85
C THR A 321 29.37 -13.30 -38.20
N ALA A 322 29.43 -13.59 -36.89
CA ALA A 322 28.33 -14.20 -36.14
C ALA A 322 27.84 -13.33 -34.98
N ILE A 323 28.75 -12.91 -34.08
CA ILE A 323 28.35 -12.31 -32.80
C ILE A 323 27.82 -10.87 -32.96
N LEU A 324 28.54 -10.00 -33.69
CA LEU A 324 28.07 -8.63 -33.95
C LEU A 324 26.81 -8.60 -34.82
N PRO A 325 26.70 -9.38 -35.90
CA PRO A 325 25.45 -9.46 -36.67
C PRO A 325 24.26 -9.96 -35.85
N ALA A 326 24.46 -10.83 -34.85
CA ALA A 326 23.38 -11.29 -33.97
C ALA A 326 22.76 -10.19 -33.11
N LEU A 327 23.41 -9.03 -32.94
CA LEU A 327 22.78 -7.86 -32.34
C LEU A 327 21.67 -7.26 -33.21
N ARG A 328 21.67 -7.54 -34.52
CA ARG A 328 20.65 -7.08 -35.47
C ARG A 328 19.45 -8.03 -35.57
N CYS A 329 19.50 -9.19 -34.92
CA CYS A 329 18.37 -10.11 -34.87
C CYS A 329 17.16 -9.45 -34.20
N SER A 330 15.96 -9.70 -34.70
CA SER A 330 14.69 -9.30 -34.06
C SER A 330 14.43 -10.05 -32.75
N ASN A 331 15.09 -11.19 -32.52
CA ASN A 331 14.93 -11.98 -31.30
C ASN A 331 15.71 -11.35 -30.11
N PRO A 332 15.02 -10.93 -29.03
CA PRO A 332 15.66 -10.25 -27.90
C PRO A 332 16.59 -11.15 -27.08
N LEU A 333 16.37 -12.46 -27.07
CA LEU A 333 17.24 -13.43 -26.40
C LEU A 333 18.56 -13.57 -27.17
N ALA A 334 18.50 -13.66 -28.51
CA ALA A 334 19.70 -13.69 -29.35
C ALA A 334 20.56 -12.43 -29.14
N GLN A 335 19.94 -11.25 -29.18
CA GLN A 335 20.62 -9.98 -28.89
C GLN A 335 21.23 -9.95 -27.48
N THR A 336 20.50 -10.46 -26.47
CA THR A 336 20.97 -10.49 -25.08
C THR A 336 22.20 -11.38 -24.93
N VAL A 337 22.16 -12.59 -25.49
CA VAL A 337 23.27 -13.55 -25.42
C VAL A 337 24.48 -13.03 -26.21
N ALA A 338 24.27 -12.49 -27.41
CA ALA A 338 25.32 -11.83 -28.20
C ALA A 338 25.98 -10.69 -27.40
N SER A 339 25.18 -9.87 -26.72
CA SER A 339 25.68 -8.76 -25.89
C SER A 339 26.52 -9.24 -24.73
N ILE A 340 26.13 -10.33 -24.06
CA ILE A 340 26.92 -10.97 -23.00
C ILE A 340 28.24 -11.47 -23.57
N LEU A 341 28.21 -12.18 -24.70
CA LEU A 341 29.42 -12.68 -25.36
C LEU A 341 30.37 -11.54 -25.74
N ILE A 342 29.85 -10.44 -26.27
CA ILE A 342 30.65 -9.24 -26.58
C ILE A 342 31.28 -8.64 -25.32
N ARG A 343 30.53 -8.54 -24.21
CA ARG A 343 31.08 -8.06 -22.93
C ARG A 343 32.21 -8.96 -22.41
N VAL A 344 32.12 -10.28 -22.64
CA VAL A 344 33.15 -11.24 -22.21
C VAL A 344 34.37 -11.22 -23.13
N ILE A 345 34.15 -11.17 -24.45
CA ILE A 345 35.21 -11.35 -25.46
C ILE A 345 35.89 -10.03 -25.83
N LEU A 346 35.12 -8.96 -26.08
CA LEU A 346 35.62 -7.72 -26.69
C LEU A 346 35.68 -6.54 -25.73
N ALA A 347 34.80 -6.51 -24.73
CA ALA A 347 34.72 -5.40 -23.78
C ALA A 347 34.68 -5.86 -22.31
N PRO A 348 35.67 -6.63 -21.83
CA PRO A 348 35.70 -7.08 -20.44
C PRO A 348 35.64 -5.90 -19.46
N GLU A 349 34.89 -6.02 -18.37
CA GLU A 349 34.69 -4.92 -17.42
C GLU A 349 35.98 -4.41 -16.77
N HIS A 350 37.01 -5.27 -16.65
CA HIS A 350 38.28 -4.94 -16.01
C HIS A 350 39.28 -4.19 -16.91
N MET A 351 39.13 -4.23 -18.25
CA MET A 351 40.08 -3.63 -19.21
C MET A 351 39.95 -2.11 -19.33
N GLY A 352 38.94 -1.50 -18.71
CA GLY A 352 38.67 -0.06 -18.84
C GLY A 352 38.30 0.35 -20.27
N TRP A 353 38.69 1.57 -20.67
CA TRP A 353 38.44 2.13 -22.00
C TRP A 353 39.62 1.87 -22.95
N THR A 354 39.33 1.27 -24.11
CA THR A 354 40.30 0.93 -25.16
C THR A 354 39.83 1.39 -26.54
N GLU A 355 40.72 1.43 -27.53
CA GLU A 355 40.37 1.73 -28.94
C GLU A 355 39.35 0.70 -29.50
N GLN A 356 39.42 -0.55 -29.03
CA GLN A 356 38.47 -1.60 -29.37
C GLN A 356 37.08 -1.33 -28.78
N THR A 357 36.98 -0.83 -27.53
CA THR A 357 35.69 -0.43 -26.96
C THR A 357 35.13 0.83 -27.61
N GLU A 358 35.99 1.76 -28.05
CA GLU A 358 35.59 2.96 -28.79
C GLU A 358 35.01 2.61 -30.18
N THR A 359 35.68 1.74 -30.93
CA THR A 359 35.20 1.24 -32.22
C THR A 359 33.94 0.42 -32.09
N LEU A 360 33.84 -0.42 -31.04
CA LEU A 360 32.62 -1.16 -30.72
C LEU A 360 31.45 -0.21 -30.42
N LEU A 361 31.66 0.81 -29.56
CA LEU A 361 30.62 1.78 -29.21
C LEU A 361 30.12 2.53 -30.45
N ARG A 362 31.03 3.00 -31.31
CA ARG A 362 30.69 3.62 -32.60
C ARG A 362 29.91 2.68 -33.53
N GLY A 363 30.19 1.39 -33.50
CA GLY A 363 29.49 0.39 -34.32
C GLY A 363 28.09 0.02 -33.81
N VAL A 364 27.87 0.03 -32.49
CA VAL A 364 26.58 -0.35 -31.88
C VAL A 364 25.61 0.81 -31.72
N LEU A 365 26.09 2.05 -31.59
CA LEU A 365 25.23 3.24 -31.45
C LEU A 365 24.22 3.41 -32.62
N PRO A 366 24.61 3.26 -33.90
CA PRO A 366 23.66 3.29 -35.02
C PRO A 366 22.57 2.23 -34.92
N LEU A 367 22.86 1.06 -34.33
CA LEU A 367 21.86 0.00 -34.18
C LEU A 367 20.76 0.35 -33.16
N VAL A 368 21.04 1.28 -32.23
CA VAL A 368 20.05 1.82 -31.30
C VAL A 368 19.12 2.82 -32.00
N GLU A 369 19.64 3.57 -32.98
CA GLU A 369 18.91 4.62 -33.70
C GLU A 369 18.13 4.09 -34.91
N GLU A 370 18.75 3.22 -35.71
CA GLU A 370 18.23 2.74 -36.99
C GLU A 370 17.51 1.38 -36.89
N GLY A 371 17.53 0.75 -35.71
CA GLY A 371 16.94 -0.57 -35.48
C GLY A 371 15.43 -0.61 -35.75
N SER A 372 14.99 -1.64 -36.49
CA SER A 372 13.56 -1.88 -36.77
C SER A 372 12.78 -2.25 -35.51
N ASP A 373 13.41 -2.95 -34.57
CA ASP A 373 12.83 -3.43 -33.32
C ASP A 373 13.47 -2.77 -32.09
N ILE A 374 12.75 -2.77 -30.96
CA ILE A 374 13.28 -2.27 -29.69
C ILE A 374 14.38 -3.20 -29.21
N ILE A 375 15.56 -2.64 -28.92
CA ILE A 375 16.71 -3.42 -28.45
C ILE A 375 16.39 -4.20 -27.17
N SER A 376 17.00 -5.37 -27.01
CA SER A 376 16.89 -6.17 -25.79
C SER A 376 17.53 -5.48 -24.58
N VAL A 377 17.15 -5.90 -23.37
CA VAL A 377 17.76 -5.39 -22.13
C VAL A 377 19.25 -5.72 -22.07
N GLY A 378 19.66 -6.91 -22.55
CA GLY A 378 21.08 -7.27 -22.61
C GLY A 378 21.88 -6.37 -23.55
N PHE A 379 21.28 -5.97 -24.68
CA PHE A 379 21.93 -5.05 -25.59
C PHE A 379 22.00 -3.63 -25.02
N ALA A 380 20.92 -3.15 -24.41
CA ALA A 380 20.92 -1.87 -23.72
C ALA A 380 21.99 -1.80 -22.62
N ARG A 381 22.19 -2.89 -21.86
CA ARG A 381 23.26 -3.02 -20.86
C ARG A 381 24.66 -2.92 -21.46
N LEU A 382 24.91 -3.61 -22.57
CA LEU A 382 26.20 -3.51 -23.27
C LEU A 382 26.50 -2.06 -23.66
N VAL A 383 25.53 -1.38 -24.29
CA VAL A 383 25.71 0.02 -24.71
C VAL A 383 25.91 0.93 -23.49
N ALA A 384 25.11 0.76 -22.44
CA ALA A 384 25.26 1.52 -21.20
C ALA A 384 26.64 1.32 -20.57
N ASP A 385 27.14 0.09 -20.51
CA ASP A 385 28.46 -0.23 -19.97
C ASP A 385 29.59 0.44 -20.75
N LEU A 386 29.46 0.50 -22.08
CA LEU A 386 30.42 1.18 -22.93
C LEU A 386 30.38 2.70 -22.70
N ILE A 387 29.19 3.29 -22.59
CA ILE A 387 29.02 4.73 -22.30
C ILE A 387 29.61 5.09 -20.93
N ILE A 388 29.45 4.25 -19.91
CA ILE A 388 30.01 4.50 -18.57
C ILE A 388 31.54 4.54 -18.59
N ARG A 389 32.17 3.78 -19.50
CA ARG A 389 33.62 3.73 -19.64
C ARG A 389 34.16 4.81 -20.57
N ASP A 390 33.31 5.43 -21.40
CA ASP A 390 33.70 6.48 -22.32
C ASP A 390 34.23 7.69 -21.54
N PRO A 391 35.49 8.12 -21.75
CA PRO A 391 36.01 9.33 -21.13
C PRO A 391 35.32 10.59 -21.65
N ASN A 392 34.55 10.51 -22.75
CA ASN A 392 33.81 11.62 -23.33
C ASN A 392 32.29 11.45 -23.11
N ASP A 393 31.61 12.53 -22.74
CA ASP A 393 30.15 12.51 -22.58
C ASP A 393 29.38 12.51 -23.92
N GLU A 394 30.07 12.53 -25.07
CA GLU A 394 29.45 12.62 -26.41
C GLU A 394 28.51 11.45 -26.70
N SER A 395 28.88 10.23 -26.31
CA SER A 395 28.04 9.04 -26.50
C SER A 395 26.74 9.10 -25.69
N LEU A 396 26.82 9.62 -24.45
CA LEU A 396 25.65 9.88 -23.62
C LEU A 396 24.76 10.97 -24.23
N LEU A 397 25.36 12.07 -24.69
CA LEU A 397 24.64 13.14 -25.39
C LEU A 397 23.96 12.65 -26.66
N GLN A 398 24.58 11.72 -27.40
CA GLN A 398 23.97 11.09 -28.56
C GLN A 398 22.74 10.25 -28.18
N ILE A 399 22.82 9.41 -27.13
CA ILE A 399 21.66 8.67 -26.63
C ILE A 399 20.53 9.62 -26.20
N LEU A 400 20.85 10.73 -25.52
CA LEU A 400 19.88 11.75 -25.14
C LEU A 400 19.22 12.41 -26.37
N ARG A 401 19.98 12.64 -27.45
CA ARG A 401 19.42 13.11 -28.74
C ARG A 401 18.51 12.07 -29.39
N ILE A 402 18.84 10.78 -29.33
CA ILE A 402 18.00 9.71 -29.88
C ILE A 402 16.69 9.60 -29.10
N CYS A 403 16.70 9.74 -27.77
CA CYS A 403 15.47 9.89 -26.97
C CYS A 403 14.63 11.07 -27.48
N GLY A 404 15.30 12.13 -27.94
CA GLY A 404 14.76 13.33 -28.58
C GLY A 404 14.06 13.13 -29.93
N GLY A 405 14.37 12.04 -30.65
CA GLY A 405 14.09 11.86 -32.08
C GLY A 405 12.62 11.70 -32.48
N SER A 406 12.36 11.26 -33.72
CA SER A 406 10.99 11.05 -34.24
C SER A 406 10.54 9.59 -34.18
N ALA A 407 11.45 8.63 -34.38
CA ALA A 407 11.14 7.21 -34.44
C ALA A 407 10.85 6.59 -33.06
N THR A 408 9.69 5.97 -32.90
CA THR A 408 9.23 5.41 -31.61
C THR A 408 10.17 4.31 -31.09
N ASN A 409 10.59 3.37 -31.96
CA ASN A 409 11.46 2.25 -31.54
C ASN A 409 12.85 2.74 -31.12
N ALA A 410 13.39 3.75 -31.80
CA ALA A 410 14.65 4.40 -31.43
C ALA A 410 14.55 5.09 -30.07
N LYS A 411 13.48 5.86 -29.82
CA LYS A 411 13.21 6.47 -28.51
C LYS A 411 13.17 5.44 -27.38
N MET A 412 12.42 4.36 -27.59
CA MET A 412 12.27 3.28 -26.61
C MET A 412 13.60 2.58 -26.34
N SER A 413 14.37 2.30 -27.40
CA SER A 413 15.69 1.70 -27.29
C SER A 413 16.65 2.60 -26.52
N ALA A 414 16.71 3.89 -26.85
CA ALA A 414 17.54 4.86 -26.15
C ALA A 414 17.11 5.06 -24.69
N LEU A 415 15.81 5.11 -24.38
CA LEU A 415 15.31 5.15 -23.00
C LEU A 415 15.68 3.88 -22.23
N ARG A 416 15.70 2.72 -22.88
CA ARG A 416 16.17 1.47 -22.26
C ARG A 416 17.67 1.52 -21.99
N VAL A 417 18.49 2.04 -22.91
CA VAL A 417 19.93 2.30 -22.65
C VAL A 417 20.11 3.24 -21.45
N LEU A 418 19.37 4.37 -21.41
CA LEU A 418 19.45 5.32 -20.31
C LEU A 418 19.03 4.70 -18.97
N THR A 419 18.01 3.84 -18.97
CA THR A 419 17.57 3.13 -17.76
C THR A 419 18.69 2.25 -17.22
N GLU A 420 19.36 1.47 -18.09
CA GLU A 420 20.49 0.63 -17.69
C GLU A 420 21.71 1.46 -17.25
N PHE A 421 21.96 2.59 -17.92
CA PHE A 421 23.01 3.55 -17.55
C PHE A 421 22.76 4.12 -16.14
N LEU A 422 21.57 4.67 -15.89
CA LEU A 422 21.21 5.31 -14.62
C LEU A 422 21.26 4.32 -13.45
N ARG A 423 20.86 3.07 -13.67
CA ARG A 423 20.92 2.02 -12.63
C ARG A 423 22.34 1.76 -12.15
N ARG A 424 23.35 1.87 -13.03
CA ARG A 424 24.76 1.59 -12.69
C ARG A 424 25.51 2.78 -12.10
N VAL A 425 25.13 4.01 -12.46
CA VAL A 425 25.85 5.24 -12.07
C VAL A 425 25.22 5.92 -10.84
N GLN A 426 24.13 5.37 -10.28
CA GLN A 426 23.28 6.04 -9.29
C GLN A 426 24.01 6.73 -8.13
N SER A 427 25.07 6.13 -7.57
CA SER A 427 25.83 6.68 -6.44
C SER A 427 27.03 7.55 -6.85
N THR A 428 27.49 7.48 -8.10
CA THR A 428 28.69 8.16 -8.61
C THR A 428 28.37 9.29 -9.59
N MET A 429 27.09 9.49 -9.95
CA MET A 429 26.66 10.48 -10.93
C MET A 429 26.84 11.93 -10.42
N LEU A 430 27.59 12.72 -11.19
CA LEU A 430 27.74 14.16 -10.99
C LEU A 430 26.41 14.91 -11.13
N ASP A 431 26.24 16.00 -10.38
CA ASP A 431 25.02 16.81 -10.39
C ASP A 431 24.75 17.47 -11.75
N SER A 432 25.79 17.88 -12.47
CA SER A 432 25.68 18.44 -13.82
C SER A 432 25.08 17.43 -14.81
N THR A 433 25.57 16.19 -14.79
CA THR A 433 25.10 15.10 -15.64
C THR A 433 23.66 14.73 -15.30
N ALA A 434 23.34 14.60 -14.00
CA ALA A 434 21.98 14.34 -13.53
C ALA A 434 20.98 15.39 -14.05
N ASN A 435 21.34 16.67 -13.91
CA ASN A 435 20.50 17.78 -14.37
C ASN A 435 20.35 17.82 -15.90
N ALA A 436 21.40 17.48 -16.65
CA ALA A 436 21.34 17.40 -18.10
C ALA A 436 20.38 16.28 -18.57
N ILE A 437 20.47 15.10 -17.94
CA ILE A 437 19.58 13.97 -18.20
C ILE A 437 18.13 14.35 -17.89
N VAL A 438 17.86 14.89 -16.69
CA VAL A 438 16.51 15.31 -16.27
C VAL A 438 15.92 16.29 -17.28
N ARG A 439 16.65 17.36 -17.63
CA ARG A 439 16.16 18.36 -18.61
C ARG A 439 15.86 17.78 -19.98
N SER A 440 16.71 16.86 -20.46
CA SER A 440 16.51 16.20 -21.76
C SER A 440 15.32 15.23 -21.75
N MET A 441 15.07 14.59 -20.61
CA MET A 441 14.02 13.58 -20.46
C MET A 441 12.63 14.14 -20.15
N LEU A 442 12.53 15.31 -19.50
CA LEU A 442 11.24 15.92 -19.13
C LEU A 442 10.26 15.99 -20.32
N PRO A 443 10.65 16.46 -21.53
CA PRO A 443 9.76 16.49 -22.69
C PRO A 443 9.28 15.12 -23.17
N ARG A 444 9.81 14.00 -22.67
CA ARG A 444 9.36 12.64 -23.02
C ARG A 444 8.13 12.21 -22.22
N LEU A 445 7.83 12.90 -21.11
CA LEU A 445 6.59 12.70 -20.36
C LEU A 445 5.37 13.27 -21.10
N ALA A 446 5.58 14.20 -22.03
CA ALA A 446 4.56 14.72 -22.95
C ALA A 446 4.59 14.04 -24.34
N ASP A 447 5.28 12.89 -24.50
CA ASP A 447 5.30 12.19 -25.79
C ASP A 447 3.91 11.66 -26.14
N LYS A 448 3.54 11.68 -27.42
CA LYS A 448 2.24 11.17 -27.92
C LYS A 448 2.10 9.67 -27.71
N ASN A 449 3.20 8.94 -27.61
CA ASN A 449 3.17 7.50 -27.40
C ASN A 449 3.21 7.15 -25.90
N LEU A 450 2.19 6.45 -25.43
CA LEU A 450 2.06 6.03 -24.03
C LEU A 450 3.24 5.18 -23.53
N GLU A 451 3.78 4.28 -24.35
CA GLU A 451 4.88 3.41 -23.96
C GLU A 451 6.19 4.19 -23.80
N VAL A 452 6.39 5.24 -24.62
CA VAL A 452 7.51 6.19 -24.45
C VAL A 452 7.38 6.94 -23.13
N ARG A 453 6.18 7.41 -22.78
CA ARG A 453 5.93 8.08 -21.49
C ARG A 453 6.22 7.16 -20.30
N LYS A 454 5.75 5.91 -20.35
CA LYS A 454 6.01 4.90 -19.31
C LYS A 454 7.51 4.57 -19.20
N ALA A 455 8.20 4.41 -20.32
CA ALA A 455 9.64 4.15 -20.33
C ALA A 455 10.43 5.34 -19.75
N ALA A 456 10.04 6.58 -20.08
CA ALA A 456 10.62 7.78 -19.50
C ALA A 456 10.39 7.85 -17.98
N ALA A 457 9.16 7.59 -17.51
CA ALA A 457 8.83 7.51 -16.09
C ALA A 457 9.66 6.44 -15.35
N GLY A 458 9.84 5.26 -15.96
CA GLY A 458 10.70 4.20 -15.42
C GLY A 458 12.18 4.59 -15.33
N ALA A 459 12.69 5.32 -16.32
CA ALA A 459 14.07 5.81 -16.31
C ALA A 459 14.29 6.89 -15.21
N PHE A 460 13.32 7.79 -14.97
CA PHE A 460 13.37 8.73 -13.84
C PHE A 460 13.45 8.03 -12.48
N ALA A 461 12.95 6.80 -12.37
CA ALA A 461 12.95 6.06 -11.10
C ALA A 461 14.37 5.75 -10.59
N HIS A 462 15.35 5.66 -11.49
CA HIS A 462 16.73 5.38 -11.13
C HIS A 462 17.56 6.63 -10.80
N ILE A 463 17.00 7.84 -10.94
CA ILE A 463 17.67 9.08 -10.51
C ILE A 463 17.27 9.40 -9.06
N ALA A 464 18.21 9.87 -8.26
CA ALA A 464 17.96 10.22 -6.87
C ALA A 464 16.79 11.23 -6.73
N PRO A 465 15.75 10.93 -5.91
CA PRO A 465 14.53 11.75 -5.86
C PRO A 465 14.74 13.24 -5.58
N PRO A 466 15.66 13.67 -4.70
CA PRO A 466 15.92 15.10 -4.49
C PRO A 466 16.28 15.87 -5.77
N LYS A 467 16.86 15.19 -6.77
CA LYS A 467 17.24 15.79 -8.06
C LYS A 467 16.10 15.85 -9.07
N VAL A 468 15.05 15.05 -8.88
CA VAL A 468 13.98 14.85 -9.89
C VAL A 468 12.64 15.40 -9.44
N LEU A 469 12.30 15.22 -8.17
CA LEU A 469 10.99 15.58 -7.62
C LEU A 469 10.61 17.05 -7.85
N PRO A 470 11.51 18.05 -7.70
CA PRO A 470 11.15 19.44 -7.99
C PRO A 470 10.66 19.63 -9.42
N ALA A 471 11.36 19.03 -10.41
CA ALA A 471 10.99 19.16 -11.82
C ALA A 471 9.68 18.41 -12.15
N LEU A 472 9.46 17.23 -11.56
CA LEU A 472 8.21 16.49 -11.76
C LEU A 472 7.03 17.19 -11.10
N PHE A 473 7.22 17.82 -9.94
CA PHE A 473 6.16 18.57 -9.27
C PHE A 473 5.67 19.75 -10.12
N GLU A 474 6.56 20.44 -10.85
CA GLU A 474 6.13 21.47 -11.81
C GLU A 474 5.25 20.90 -12.94
N LEU A 475 5.47 19.66 -13.37
CA LEU A 475 4.61 19.02 -14.36
C LEU A 475 3.25 18.58 -13.81
N LEU A 476 3.04 18.54 -12.48
CA LEU A 476 1.75 18.21 -11.89
C LEU A 476 0.68 19.28 -12.11
N ILE A 477 1.08 20.51 -12.47
CA ILE A 477 0.17 21.61 -12.78
C ILE A 477 -0.02 21.83 -14.27
N SER A 478 0.62 21.02 -15.13
CA SER A 478 0.46 21.09 -16.59
C SER A 478 -1.00 20.99 -17.01
N ASP A 479 -1.35 21.74 -18.06
CA ASP A 479 -2.66 21.70 -18.72
C ASP A 479 -2.81 20.44 -19.57
N ASP A 480 -1.70 19.81 -19.98
CA ASP A 480 -1.71 18.51 -20.63
C ASP A 480 -1.98 17.41 -19.59
N VAL A 481 -3.17 16.81 -19.69
CA VAL A 481 -3.62 15.74 -18.80
C VAL A 481 -2.70 14.53 -18.86
N GLU A 482 -2.16 14.23 -20.05
CA GLU A 482 -1.30 13.07 -20.26
C GLU A 482 0.08 13.29 -19.66
N GLU A 483 0.66 14.48 -19.85
CA GLU A 483 1.93 14.88 -19.23
C GLU A 483 1.81 14.90 -17.70
N ARG A 484 0.72 15.47 -17.18
CA ARG A 484 0.45 15.49 -15.74
C ARG A 484 0.32 14.08 -15.16
N SER A 485 -0.37 13.18 -15.86
CA SER A 485 -0.48 11.78 -15.44
C SER A 485 0.86 11.06 -15.47
N ALA A 486 1.65 11.26 -16.54
CA ALA A 486 2.96 10.65 -16.69
C ALA A 486 3.97 11.16 -15.63
N SER A 487 3.90 12.44 -15.26
CA SER A 487 4.67 12.98 -14.14
C SER A 487 4.28 12.30 -12.81
N GLY A 488 2.98 12.14 -12.54
CA GLY A 488 2.50 11.41 -11.37
C GLY A 488 3.01 9.97 -11.33
N ASP A 489 3.03 9.26 -12.46
CA ASP A 489 3.55 7.91 -12.55
C ASP A 489 5.08 7.85 -12.38
N ALA A 490 5.81 8.84 -12.90
CA ALA A 490 7.26 8.98 -12.70
C ALA A 490 7.61 9.19 -11.23
N ILE A 491 6.89 10.08 -10.53
CA ILE A 491 7.04 10.30 -9.08
C ILE A 491 6.85 9.01 -8.30
N LEU A 492 5.76 8.27 -8.59
CA LEU A 492 5.48 7.00 -7.92
C LEU A 492 6.55 5.94 -8.21
N ALA A 493 7.06 5.89 -9.45
CA ALA A 493 8.15 4.99 -9.82
C ALA A 493 9.44 5.34 -9.05
N THR A 494 9.81 6.62 -8.98
CA THR A 494 10.98 7.09 -8.19
C THR A 494 10.85 6.75 -6.71
N MET A 495 9.67 6.94 -6.12
CA MET A 495 9.46 6.58 -4.71
C MET A 495 9.54 5.07 -4.45
N ARG A 496 9.09 4.24 -5.40
CA ARG A 496 9.10 2.76 -5.26
C ARG A 496 10.48 2.15 -5.47
N GLU A 497 11.27 2.72 -6.38
CA GLU A 497 12.61 2.22 -6.68
C GLU A 497 13.59 2.52 -5.54
N GLN A 498 13.41 3.64 -4.83
CA GLN A 498 14.28 4.01 -3.73
C GLN A 498 13.98 3.19 -2.47
N LYS A 499 14.97 2.41 -2.03
CA LYS A 499 14.95 1.72 -0.73
C LYS A 499 15.94 2.35 0.26
N PRO A 500 15.62 2.43 1.56
CA PRO A 500 14.36 2.04 2.21
C PRO A 500 13.22 3.05 1.97
N THR A 501 11.97 2.59 2.14
CA THR A 501 10.73 3.37 1.95
C THR A 501 10.71 4.66 2.77
N SER A 502 11.28 4.64 3.98
CA SER A 502 11.42 5.84 4.84
C SER A 502 12.23 6.95 4.18
N ARG A 503 13.32 6.61 3.47
CA ARG A 503 14.15 7.60 2.76
C ARG A 503 13.43 8.20 1.56
N ALA A 504 12.66 7.38 0.85
CA ALA A 504 11.82 7.82 -0.26
C ALA A 504 10.73 8.79 0.19
N LEU A 505 10.02 8.42 1.25
CA LEU A 505 8.99 9.28 1.82
C LEU A 505 9.59 10.58 2.37
N LYS A 506 10.71 10.53 3.09
CA LYS A 506 11.37 11.73 3.59
C LYS A 506 11.75 12.69 2.45
N SER A 507 12.41 12.18 1.41
CA SER A 507 12.79 13.00 0.24
C SER A 507 11.56 13.62 -0.45
N TYR A 508 10.44 12.89 -0.46
CA TYR A 508 9.17 13.37 -0.97
C TYR A 508 8.55 14.48 -0.12
N LEU A 509 8.52 14.31 1.21
CA LEU A 509 7.99 15.30 2.15
C LEU A 509 8.84 16.58 2.19
N ASP A 510 10.16 16.45 2.05
CA ASP A 510 11.10 17.58 1.91
C ASP A 510 10.78 18.38 0.63
N ALA A 511 10.60 17.69 -0.50
CA ALA A 511 10.23 18.32 -1.77
C ALA A 511 8.83 18.97 -1.70
N LEU A 512 7.88 18.34 -0.99
CA LEU A 512 6.53 18.85 -0.78
C LEU A 512 6.54 20.14 0.05
N SER A 513 7.34 20.16 1.12
CA SER A 513 7.51 21.33 1.98
C SER A 513 8.15 22.48 1.21
N ALA A 514 9.18 22.20 0.40
CA ALA A 514 9.82 23.20 -0.47
C ALA A 514 8.87 23.75 -1.54
N ALA A 515 8.01 22.91 -2.12
CA ALA A 515 6.98 23.33 -3.07
C ALA A 515 5.93 24.23 -2.42
N SER A 516 5.56 23.95 -1.16
CA SER A 516 4.61 24.74 -0.38
C SER A 516 5.17 26.11 0.03
N SER A 517 6.49 26.25 0.18
CA SER A 517 7.14 27.52 0.51
C SER A 517 7.42 28.41 -0.71
N SER A 518 7.08 27.97 -1.92
CA SER A 518 7.28 28.77 -3.13
C SER A 518 6.23 29.86 -3.25
N ASP A 519 6.63 31.11 -3.55
CA ASP A 519 5.73 32.26 -3.77
C ASP A 519 4.92 32.18 -5.09
N SER A 520 4.84 31.00 -5.69
CA SER A 520 4.15 30.77 -6.96
C SER A 520 2.63 30.75 -6.75
N PRO A 521 1.83 31.40 -7.61
CA PRO A 521 0.37 31.35 -7.51
C PRO A 521 -0.18 29.93 -7.66
N ASP A 522 0.58 29.02 -8.29
CA ASP A 522 0.21 27.62 -8.49
C ASP A 522 0.72 26.68 -7.38
N ALA A 523 1.38 27.20 -6.33
CA ALA A 523 1.95 26.39 -5.26
C ALA A 523 0.90 25.52 -4.56
N GLU A 524 -0.28 26.08 -4.26
CA GLU A 524 -1.37 25.35 -3.62
C GLU A 524 -1.90 24.22 -4.52
N LYS A 525 -2.10 24.51 -5.82
CA LYS A 525 -2.52 23.52 -6.81
C LYS A 525 -1.47 22.40 -6.95
N ARG A 526 -0.18 22.75 -6.93
CA ARG A 526 0.94 21.79 -7.00
C ARG A 526 0.95 20.87 -5.78
N VAL A 527 0.87 21.42 -4.58
CA VAL A 527 0.81 20.66 -3.31
C VAL A 527 -0.42 19.75 -3.28
N SER A 528 -1.59 20.24 -3.69
CA SER A 528 -2.82 19.44 -3.73
C SER A 528 -2.70 18.20 -4.63
N HIS A 529 -2.11 18.34 -5.83
CA HIS A 529 -1.89 17.21 -6.73
C HIS A 529 -0.82 16.25 -6.19
N ALA A 530 0.27 16.79 -5.63
CA ALA A 530 1.32 15.99 -5.02
C ALA A 530 0.77 15.14 -3.86
N VAL A 531 0.12 15.77 -2.88
CA VAL A 531 -0.46 15.07 -1.72
C VAL A 531 -1.41 13.92 -2.14
N LYS A 532 -2.20 14.07 -3.20
CA LYS A 532 -3.07 12.99 -3.71
C LYS A 532 -2.30 11.75 -4.20
N LEU A 533 -1.05 11.89 -4.64
CA LEU A 533 -0.21 10.76 -5.06
C LEU A 533 0.21 9.89 -3.87
N LEU A 534 0.27 10.43 -2.65
CA LEU A 534 0.62 9.66 -1.45
C LEU A 534 -0.37 8.51 -1.18
N ALA A 535 -1.66 8.70 -1.50
CA ALA A 535 -2.65 7.63 -1.44
C ALA A 535 -2.29 6.47 -2.38
N ARG A 536 -2.02 6.77 -3.65
CA ARG A 536 -1.61 5.77 -4.67
C ARG A 536 -0.30 5.08 -4.32
N PHE A 537 0.62 5.79 -3.66
CA PHE A 537 1.86 5.22 -3.14
C PHE A 537 1.56 4.21 -2.04
N ALA A 538 0.78 4.61 -1.03
CA ALA A 538 0.44 3.78 0.13
C ALA A 538 -0.38 2.52 -0.23
N GLU A 539 -1.16 2.54 -1.31
CA GLU A 539 -1.86 1.35 -1.84
C GLU A 539 -0.93 0.22 -2.26
N SER A 540 0.29 0.54 -2.70
CA SER A 540 1.25 -0.46 -3.18
C SER A 540 2.15 -1.06 -2.08
N LEU A 541 2.02 -0.60 -0.84
CA LEU A 541 2.93 -0.96 0.25
C LEU A 541 2.42 -2.15 1.08
N ASN A 542 3.36 -2.95 1.60
CA ASN A 542 3.07 -4.00 2.57
C ASN A 542 2.99 -3.46 4.02
N GLU A 543 2.60 -4.30 4.99
CA GLU A 543 2.40 -3.86 6.39
C GLU A 543 3.68 -3.34 7.09
N ILE A 544 4.86 -3.84 6.69
CA ILE A 544 6.14 -3.39 7.26
C ILE A 544 6.47 -2.01 6.70
N GLU A 545 6.35 -1.82 5.39
CA GLU A 545 6.58 -0.54 4.72
C GLU A 545 5.58 0.53 5.19
N LEU A 546 4.34 0.16 5.49
CA LEU A 546 3.34 1.06 6.07
C LEU A 546 3.72 1.53 7.48
N ARG A 547 4.41 0.68 8.26
CA ARG A 547 4.97 1.08 9.55
C ARG A 547 6.09 2.11 9.36
N ASP A 548 7.00 1.88 8.41
CA ASP A 548 8.08 2.82 8.09
C ASP A 548 7.53 4.18 7.61
N VAL A 549 6.42 4.16 6.85
CA VAL A 549 5.69 5.37 6.43
C VAL A 549 5.14 6.12 7.64
N ALA A 550 4.49 5.43 8.58
CA ALA A 550 3.97 6.05 9.80
C ALA A 550 5.09 6.64 10.67
N GLU A 551 6.19 5.91 10.84
CA GLU A 551 7.36 6.38 11.59
C GLU A 551 7.98 7.63 10.97
N THR A 552 8.20 7.62 9.66
CA THR A 552 8.77 8.77 8.96
C THR A 552 7.82 9.97 9.02
N LEU A 553 6.53 9.76 8.75
CA LEU A 553 5.53 10.83 8.77
C LEU A 553 5.39 11.47 10.16
N THR A 554 5.32 10.67 11.23
CA THR A 554 5.25 11.17 12.60
C THR A 554 6.49 11.98 12.97
N THR A 555 7.68 11.48 12.61
CA THR A 555 8.95 12.18 12.85
C THR A 555 9.01 13.54 12.14
N GLU A 556 8.62 13.60 10.86
CA GLU A 556 8.62 14.86 10.11
C GLU A 556 7.56 15.85 10.62
N VAL A 557 6.36 15.38 10.99
CA VAL A 557 5.31 16.23 11.57
C VAL A 557 5.75 16.82 12.91
N PHE A 558 6.44 16.07 13.76
CA PHE A 558 6.98 16.60 15.02
C PHE A 558 8.16 17.54 14.83
N SER A 559 8.93 17.37 13.75
CA SER A 559 10.06 18.25 13.42
C SER A 559 9.60 19.58 12.80
N SER A 560 8.44 19.61 12.15
CA SER A 560 7.89 20.81 11.48
C SER A 560 6.36 20.90 11.58
N PRO A 561 5.81 21.12 12.78
CA PRO A 561 4.37 20.98 13.04
C PRO A 561 3.51 22.10 12.43
N SER A 562 4.10 23.24 12.09
CA SER A 562 3.43 24.33 11.38
C SER A 562 3.26 24.10 9.88
N SER A 563 3.83 23.02 9.32
CA SER A 563 3.75 22.74 7.88
C SER A 563 2.35 22.29 7.47
N SER A 564 1.63 23.16 6.75
CA SER A 564 0.32 22.84 6.16
C SER A 564 0.38 21.62 5.22
N SER A 565 1.46 21.50 4.45
CA SER A 565 1.64 20.40 3.50
C SER A 565 1.77 19.02 4.19
N LEU A 566 2.47 18.96 5.34
CA LEU A 566 2.55 17.73 6.14
C LEU A 566 1.20 17.37 6.75
N ASN A 567 0.43 18.36 7.23
CA ASN A 567 -0.92 18.13 7.74
C ASN A 567 -1.86 17.59 6.65
N GLN A 568 -1.76 18.08 5.40
CA GLN A 568 -2.50 17.52 4.26
C GLN A 568 -2.07 16.08 3.94
N ALA A 569 -0.77 15.78 4.02
CA ALA A 569 -0.25 14.43 3.85
C ALA A 569 -0.80 13.46 4.92
N VAL A 570 -0.89 13.89 6.19
CA VAL A 570 -1.51 13.12 7.28
C VAL A 570 -2.97 12.80 6.98
N VAL A 571 -3.75 13.78 6.52
CA VAL A 571 -5.16 13.58 6.18
C VAL A 571 -5.33 12.58 5.04
N VAL A 572 -4.50 12.67 3.99
CA VAL A 572 -4.57 11.72 2.88
C VAL A 572 -4.11 10.34 3.30
N LEU A 573 -3.05 10.21 4.10
CA LEU A 573 -2.53 8.91 4.53
C LEU A 573 -3.32 8.25 5.67
N ALA A 574 -4.30 8.95 6.26
CA ALA A 574 -5.13 8.48 7.37
C ALA A 574 -5.67 7.03 7.23
N PRO A 575 -6.21 6.60 6.06
CA PRO A 575 -6.72 5.24 5.89
C PRO A 575 -5.65 4.15 6.02
N TRP A 576 -4.38 4.48 5.76
CA TRP A 576 -3.26 3.53 5.80
C TRP A 576 -2.55 3.53 7.14
N ILE A 577 -2.28 4.72 7.72
CA ILE A 577 -1.69 4.81 9.06
C ILE A 577 -2.64 4.34 10.17
N GLY A 578 -3.96 4.30 9.90
CA GLY A 578 -4.97 3.72 10.77
C GLY A 578 -5.01 2.18 10.80
N LYS A 579 -4.19 1.48 10.02
CA LYS A 579 -4.08 0.01 10.03
C LYS A 579 -3.22 -0.47 11.20
N SER A 580 -3.45 -1.70 11.66
CA SER A 580 -2.98 -2.22 12.96
C SER A 580 -1.52 -1.86 13.31
N THR A 581 -0.54 -2.33 12.53
CA THR A 581 0.89 -2.15 12.84
C THR A 581 1.34 -0.69 12.78
N ALA A 582 0.88 0.06 11.79
CA ALA A 582 1.19 1.48 11.62
C ALA A 582 0.56 2.32 12.75
N SER A 583 -0.67 2.00 13.14
CA SER A 583 -1.41 2.76 14.15
C SER A 583 -0.83 2.62 15.56
N GLU A 584 -0.33 1.44 15.93
CA GLU A 584 0.34 1.27 17.23
C GLU A 584 1.61 2.12 17.31
N HIS A 585 2.37 2.23 16.22
CA HIS A 585 3.54 3.10 16.18
C HIS A 585 3.17 4.58 16.32
N VAL A 586 2.12 5.05 15.63
CA VAL A 586 1.62 6.43 15.79
C VAL A 586 1.22 6.71 17.24
N ILE A 587 0.55 5.76 17.91
CA ILE A 587 0.14 5.88 19.32
C ILE A 587 1.36 5.98 20.24
N GLU A 588 2.35 5.09 20.05
CA GLU A 588 3.59 5.09 20.82
C GLU A 588 4.34 6.43 20.68
N ALA A 589 4.53 6.89 19.44
CA ALA A 589 5.20 8.16 19.15
C ALA A 589 4.44 9.36 19.74
N CYS A 590 3.11 9.39 19.62
CA CYS A 590 2.28 10.46 20.21
C CYS A 590 2.28 10.41 21.74
N ALA A 591 2.26 9.23 22.37
CA ALA A 591 2.34 9.09 23.81
C ALA A 591 3.68 9.63 24.33
N HIS A 592 4.78 9.30 23.67
CA HIS A 592 6.11 9.82 23.99
C HIS A 592 6.16 11.35 23.86
N GLN A 593 5.68 11.90 22.73
CA GLN A 593 5.69 13.33 22.47
C GLN A 593 4.80 14.12 23.45
N LEU A 594 3.62 13.61 23.79
CA LEU A 594 2.74 14.23 24.78
C LEU A 594 3.35 14.20 26.20
N SER A 595 4.12 13.16 26.52
CA SER A 595 4.78 13.01 27.83
C SER A 595 6.00 13.92 27.98
N SER A 596 6.69 14.24 26.88
CA SER A 596 7.84 15.16 26.90
C SER A 596 7.45 16.64 26.96
N GLN A 597 6.19 16.96 26.67
CA GLN A 597 5.67 18.32 26.68
C GLN A 597 5.33 18.80 28.10
N ASN A 598 5.50 20.10 28.34
CA ASN A 598 5.14 20.72 29.62
C ASN A 598 3.62 20.73 29.86
N ALA A 599 3.24 20.65 31.12
CA ALA A 599 1.83 20.64 31.54
C ALA A 599 1.07 21.92 31.15
N ASN A 600 1.71 23.09 31.24
CA ASN A 600 1.14 24.39 30.88
C ASN A 600 1.82 24.95 29.62
N LYS A 601 1.06 25.70 28.82
CA LYS A 601 1.56 26.50 27.71
C LYS A 601 2.61 27.50 28.19
N GLY A 602 3.64 27.68 27.38
CA GLY A 602 4.62 28.74 27.52
C GLY A 602 4.10 30.08 26.98
N ALA A 603 5.02 31.03 26.84
CA ALA A 603 4.73 32.37 26.36
C ALA A 603 4.75 32.51 24.83
N ASP A 604 5.29 31.52 24.12
CA ASP A 604 5.36 31.53 22.65
C ASP A 604 4.05 31.01 22.05
N GLU A 605 3.42 31.83 21.20
CA GLU A 605 2.19 31.45 20.50
C GLU A 605 2.43 30.31 19.50
N ASN A 606 3.66 30.14 18.99
CA ASN A 606 4.00 29.05 18.07
C ASN A 606 3.97 27.66 18.73
N GLU A 607 4.04 27.59 20.06
CA GLU A 607 3.93 26.34 20.82
C GLU A 607 2.57 25.65 20.59
N ILE A 608 1.57 26.38 20.10
CA ILE A 608 0.27 25.81 19.73
C ILE A 608 0.42 24.69 18.69
N PHE A 609 1.33 24.83 17.72
CA PHE A 609 1.55 23.83 16.67
C PHE A 609 2.20 22.57 17.24
N ASP A 610 3.21 22.73 18.10
CA ASP A 610 3.87 21.62 18.80
C ASP A 610 2.86 20.81 19.64
N ARG A 611 1.94 21.52 20.31
CA ARG A 611 0.89 20.91 21.14
C ARG A 611 -0.22 20.24 20.31
N LEU A 612 -0.56 20.79 19.14
CA LEU A 612 -1.59 20.25 18.25
C LEU A 612 -1.10 19.07 17.42
N ALA A 613 0.18 19.04 17.01
CA ALA A 613 0.72 18.00 16.13
C ALA A 613 0.42 16.55 16.56
N PRO A 614 0.72 16.11 17.81
CA PRO A 614 0.35 14.76 18.25
C PRO A 614 -1.16 14.56 18.31
N LEU A 615 -1.94 15.61 18.61
CA LEU A 615 -3.40 15.52 18.70
C LEU A 615 -4.04 15.36 17.32
N LEU A 616 -3.52 16.03 16.29
CA LEU A 616 -3.99 15.93 14.91
C LEU A 616 -3.67 14.54 14.30
N LEU A 617 -2.50 13.97 14.62
CA LEU A 617 -2.17 12.59 14.26
C LEU A 617 -3.10 11.58 14.92
N LEU A 618 -3.38 11.74 16.22
CA LEU A 618 -4.35 10.89 16.92
C LEU A 618 -5.79 11.07 16.38
N ARG A 619 -6.13 12.28 15.90
CA ARG A 619 -7.45 12.61 15.37
C ARG A 619 -7.82 11.83 14.12
N VAL A 620 -6.87 11.55 13.25
CA VAL A 620 -7.13 10.82 12.01
C VAL A 620 -7.27 9.30 12.19
N LEU A 621 -6.92 8.78 13.37
CA LEU A 621 -7.01 7.34 13.65
C LEU A 621 -8.47 6.87 13.77
N PRO A 622 -8.80 5.67 13.24
CA PRO A 622 -10.15 5.09 13.33
C PRO A 622 -10.58 4.79 14.77
N LEU A 623 -11.89 4.85 15.02
CA LEU A 623 -12.47 4.69 16.36
C LEU A 623 -12.11 3.36 17.03
N ALA A 624 -12.05 2.26 16.26
CA ALA A 624 -11.80 0.92 16.77
C ALA A 624 -10.44 0.75 17.49
N ILE A 625 -9.49 1.67 17.25
CA ILE A 625 -8.19 1.68 17.94
C ILE A 625 -8.35 2.08 19.42
N TRP A 626 -9.32 2.94 19.72
CA TRP A 626 -9.56 3.48 21.06
C TRP A 626 -10.32 2.51 21.97
N ASP A 627 -10.91 1.46 21.41
CA ASP A 627 -11.58 0.39 22.17
C ASP A 627 -10.59 -0.63 22.78
N ARG A 628 -9.32 -0.57 22.37
CA ARG A 628 -8.27 -1.47 22.87
C ARG A 628 -7.61 -0.89 24.11
N GLU A 629 -7.35 -1.73 25.10
CA GLU A 629 -6.58 -1.34 26.26
C GLU A 629 -5.07 -1.42 25.95
N SER A 630 -4.35 -0.33 26.18
CA SER A 630 -2.88 -0.31 26.21
C SER A 630 -2.40 0.75 27.20
N ARG A 631 -1.15 0.61 27.65
CA ARG A 631 -0.53 1.55 28.59
C ARG A 631 -0.44 2.95 27.98
N GLU A 632 0.02 3.03 26.74
CA GLU A 632 0.21 4.27 25.96
C GLU A 632 -1.12 5.00 25.80
N ARG A 633 -2.21 4.28 25.48
CA ARG A 633 -3.55 4.86 25.38
C ARG A 633 -4.04 5.40 26.71
N THR A 634 -3.77 4.70 27.81
CA THR A 634 -4.12 5.16 29.16
C THR A 634 -3.38 6.45 29.53
N ASP A 635 -2.10 6.54 29.17
CA ASP A 635 -1.28 7.74 29.41
C ASP A 635 -1.73 8.92 28.53
N ILE A 636 -2.05 8.66 27.26
CA ILE A 636 -2.69 9.64 26.37
C ILE A 636 -4.02 10.12 26.97
N GLN A 637 -4.90 9.22 27.42
CA GLN A 637 -6.20 9.58 28.00
C GLN A 637 -6.06 10.50 29.21
N LYS A 638 -5.11 10.23 30.11
CA LYS A 638 -4.81 11.12 31.25
C LYS A 638 -4.34 12.49 30.79
N CYS A 639 -3.44 12.54 29.81
CA CYS A 639 -2.95 13.80 29.25
C CYS A 639 -4.08 14.62 28.59
N LEU A 640 -4.92 13.97 27.78
CA LEU A 640 -6.08 14.58 27.13
C LEU A 640 -7.02 15.20 28.15
N ARG A 641 -7.38 14.45 29.20
CA ARG A 641 -8.25 14.95 30.29
C ARG A 641 -7.64 16.17 30.98
N TYR A 642 -6.36 16.09 31.33
CA TYR A 642 -5.66 17.19 32.01
C TYR A 642 -5.68 18.46 31.16
N ARG A 643 -5.25 18.38 29.89
CA ARG A 643 -5.19 19.54 28.98
C ARG A 643 -6.57 20.11 28.69
N MET A 644 -7.55 19.23 28.44
CA MET A 644 -8.95 19.62 28.22
C MET A 644 -9.48 20.49 29.37
N LEU A 645 -9.17 20.17 30.63
CA LEU A 645 -9.68 20.89 31.80
C LEU A 645 -8.78 22.05 32.27
N ASN A 646 -7.61 22.25 31.66
CA ASN A 646 -6.65 23.27 32.05
C ASN A 646 -6.99 24.64 31.43
N VAL A 647 -7.97 25.34 32.01
CA VAL A 647 -8.54 26.56 31.40
C VAL A 647 -7.51 27.70 31.29
N GLN A 648 -6.68 27.91 32.30
CA GLN A 648 -5.69 29.00 32.31
C GLN A 648 -4.36 28.60 31.65
N GLY A 649 -3.99 27.33 31.77
CA GLY A 649 -2.68 26.84 31.35
C GLY A 649 -2.63 26.23 29.95
N GLU A 650 -3.68 26.27 29.14
CA GLU A 650 -3.70 25.66 27.81
C GLU A 650 -4.34 26.57 26.74
N PHE A 651 -4.02 26.35 25.47
CA PHE A 651 -4.65 27.04 24.34
C PHE A 651 -6.08 26.51 24.10
N GLU A 652 -7.03 27.40 23.77
CA GLU A 652 -8.43 27.01 23.56
C GLU A 652 -8.59 25.97 22.44
N ASP A 653 -7.86 26.10 21.33
CA ASP A 653 -7.86 25.14 20.23
C ASP A 653 -7.33 23.76 20.65
N VAL A 654 -6.27 23.73 21.47
CA VAL A 654 -5.73 22.48 22.03
C VAL A 654 -6.77 21.82 22.94
N ARG A 655 -7.43 22.57 23.83
CA ARG A 655 -8.51 22.02 24.68
C ARG A 655 -9.66 21.46 23.85
N ARG A 656 -10.02 22.14 22.77
CA ARG A 656 -11.08 21.69 21.85
C ARG A 656 -10.71 20.36 21.19
N VAL A 657 -9.51 20.24 20.62
CA VAL A 657 -9.06 18.98 20.01
C VAL A 657 -8.93 17.88 21.08
N CYS A 658 -8.40 18.19 22.28
CA CYS A 658 -8.36 17.24 23.38
C CYS A 658 -9.74 16.73 23.77
N SER A 659 -10.75 17.61 23.78
CA SER A 659 -12.15 17.22 24.06
C SER A 659 -12.72 16.29 23.00
N GLU A 660 -12.50 16.61 21.72
CA GLU A 660 -12.92 15.76 20.60
C GLU A 660 -12.24 14.38 20.65
N MET A 661 -10.97 14.34 21.05
CA MET A 661 -10.22 13.10 21.19
C MET A 661 -10.61 12.29 22.42
N PHE A 662 -10.80 12.93 23.57
CA PHE A 662 -11.24 12.28 24.79
C PHE A 662 -12.65 11.68 24.63
N ALA A 663 -13.48 12.31 23.80
CA ALA A 663 -14.80 11.79 23.45
C ALA A 663 -14.78 10.45 22.67
N LYS A 664 -13.64 10.05 22.08
CA LYS A 664 -13.48 8.76 21.39
C LYS A 664 -13.23 7.59 22.35
N VAL A 665 -12.96 7.85 23.63
CA VAL A 665 -12.64 6.84 24.64
C VAL A 665 -13.89 5.97 24.97
N PRO A 666 -13.74 4.72 25.47
CA PRO A 666 -14.87 3.91 25.89
C PRO A 666 -15.73 4.56 26.98
N GLN A 667 -17.04 4.29 26.93
CA GLN A 667 -18.05 4.85 27.83
C GLN A 667 -17.67 4.77 29.32
N GLN A 668 -17.16 3.61 29.77
CA GLN A 668 -16.82 3.39 31.18
C GLN A 668 -15.78 4.40 31.70
N THR A 669 -14.78 4.70 30.89
CA THR A 669 -13.72 5.67 31.25
C THR A 669 -14.25 7.09 31.15
N LEU A 670 -15.02 7.41 30.10
CA LEU A 670 -15.61 8.74 29.92
C LEU A 670 -16.52 9.09 31.10
N ASP A 671 -17.39 8.16 31.50
CA ASP A 671 -18.34 8.36 32.59
C ASP A 671 -17.64 8.57 33.93
N LYS A 672 -16.68 7.69 34.25
CA LYS A 672 -15.91 7.74 35.50
C LYS A 672 -15.15 9.07 35.67
N GLU A 673 -14.50 9.53 34.60
CA GLU A 673 -13.56 10.64 34.67
C GLU A 673 -14.20 12.02 34.44
N LEU A 674 -15.32 12.08 33.70
CA LEU A 674 -15.97 13.34 33.31
C LEU A 674 -17.18 13.71 34.17
N LEU A 675 -17.93 12.73 34.68
CA LEU A 675 -19.18 13.00 35.43
C LEU A 675 -18.90 13.81 36.71
N SER A 676 -17.93 13.35 37.49
CA SER A 676 -17.52 14.00 38.74
C SER A 676 -17.00 15.44 38.51
N GLU A 677 -16.28 15.66 37.42
CA GLU A 677 -15.76 16.98 37.04
C GLU A 677 -16.85 17.92 36.55
N LEU A 678 -17.81 17.42 35.76
CA LEU A 678 -18.98 18.19 35.31
C LEU A 678 -19.79 18.69 36.51
N GLU A 679 -20.12 17.79 37.44
CA GLU A 679 -20.87 18.15 38.65
C GLU A 679 -20.10 19.14 39.53
N ARG A 680 -18.80 18.93 39.69
CA ARG A 680 -17.94 19.83 40.49
C ARG A 680 -17.90 21.23 39.88
N ALA A 681 -17.61 21.35 38.59
CA ALA A 681 -17.51 22.65 37.91
C ALA A 681 -18.88 23.35 37.83
N TYR A 682 -19.96 22.61 37.62
CA TYR A 682 -21.30 23.18 37.53
C TYR A 682 -21.73 23.92 38.81
N ARG A 683 -21.32 23.46 40.01
CA ARG A 683 -21.69 24.10 41.29
C ARG A 683 -21.26 25.56 41.42
N SER A 684 -20.16 25.94 40.77
CA SER A 684 -19.56 27.28 40.81
C SER A 684 -19.60 28.01 39.47
N ALA A 685 -20.06 27.36 38.39
CA ALA A 685 -20.02 27.90 37.03
C ALA A 685 -20.80 29.20 36.81
N ARG A 686 -21.80 29.53 37.65
CA ARG A 686 -22.50 30.82 37.54
C ARG A 686 -21.66 31.99 38.05
N THR A 687 -20.74 31.74 38.97
CA THR A 687 -19.93 32.76 39.65
C THR A 687 -18.46 32.76 39.23
N ASP A 688 -17.96 31.66 38.66
CA ASP A 688 -16.57 31.49 38.24
C ASP A 688 -16.51 31.20 36.73
N SER A 689 -15.82 32.07 35.97
CA SER A 689 -15.66 31.94 34.53
C SER A 689 -14.86 30.71 34.12
N ASP A 690 -13.91 30.26 34.95
CA ASP A 690 -13.09 29.10 34.65
C ASP A 690 -13.88 27.81 34.78
N ASP A 691 -14.70 27.69 35.83
CA ASP A 691 -15.60 26.56 35.98
C ASP A 691 -16.70 26.57 34.89
N LEU A 692 -17.18 27.74 34.45
CA LEU A 692 -18.06 27.84 33.29
C LEU A 692 -17.40 27.30 32.01
N ALA A 693 -16.14 27.64 31.77
CA ALA A 693 -15.36 27.13 30.65
C ALA A 693 -15.12 25.61 30.75
N ARG A 694 -14.90 25.07 31.95
CA ARG A 694 -14.81 23.61 32.18
C ARG A 694 -16.13 22.91 31.85
N VAL A 695 -17.26 23.45 32.30
CA VAL A 695 -18.60 22.91 31.98
C VAL A 695 -18.82 22.92 30.46
N ARG A 696 -18.49 24.02 29.77
CA ARG A 696 -18.56 24.11 28.30
C ARG A 696 -17.73 23.02 27.62
N THR A 697 -16.53 22.78 28.14
CA THR A 697 -15.62 21.77 27.60
C THR A 697 -16.15 20.34 27.82
N CYS A 698 -16.69 20.04 28.99
CA CYS A 698 -17.38 18.78 29.28
C CYS A 698 -18.58 18.56 28.35
N MET A 699 -19.43 19.58 28.16
CA MET A 699 -20.59 19.54 27.26
C MET A 699 -20.17 19.28 25.80
N PHE A 700 -19.11 19.94 25.34
CA PHE A 700 -18.56 19.73 24.00
C PHE A 700 -17.99 18.30 23.83
N CYS A 701 -17.26 17.80 24.82
CA CYS A 701 -16.77 16.42 24.84
C CYS A 701 -17.92 15.40 24.77
N CYS A 702 -18.97 15.57 25.56
CA CYS A 702 -20.16 14.71 25.51
C CYS A 702 -20.85 14.76 24.14
N SER A 703 -20.99 15.97 23.57
CA SER A 703 -21.59 16.17 22.25
C SER A 703 -20.78 15.49 21.14
N ALA A 704 -19.45 15.61 21.17
CA ALA A 704 -18.56 14.90 20.25
C ALA A 704 -18.67 13.37 20.42
N GLY A 705 -18.79 12.88 21.65
CA GLY A 705 -18.91 11.45 21.95
C GLY A 705 -20.20 10.88 21.39
N LEU A 706 -21.32 11.58 21.61
CA LEU A 706 -22.63 11.23 21.04
C LEU A 706 -22.63 11.26 19.50
N ALA A 707 -21.88 12.17 18.88
CA ALA A 707 -21.75 12.22 17.42
C ALA A 707 -20.98 11.02 16.86
N VAL A 708 -19.96 10.52 17.57
CA VAL A 708 -19.08 9.43 17.11
C VAL A 708 -19.62 8.04 17.49
N ARG A 709 -20.03 7.85 18.75
CA ARG A 709 -20.50 6.57 19.30
C ARG A 709 -22.03 6.45 19.39
N GLY A 710 -22.78 7.53 19.17
CA GLY A 710 -24.24 7.51 19.35
C GLY A 710 -24.64 7.31 20.82
N LYS A 711 -25.77 6.63 21.06
CA LYS A 711 -26.31 6.40 22.41
C LYS A 711 -25.36 5.63 23.34
N SER A 712 -24.44 4.81 22.81
CA SER A 712 -23.47 4.06 23.61
C SER A 712 -22.25 4.89 24.06
N ALA A 713 -22.26 6.21 23.83
CA ALA A 713 -21.19 7.09 24.29
C ALA A 713 -21.20 7.30 25.82
N LEU A 714 -22.39 7.34 26.42
CA LEU A 714 -22.63 7.76 27.80
C LEU A 714 -23.62 6.81 28.49
N SER A 715 -23.49 6.62 29.81
CA SER A 715 -24.51 5.90 30.59
C SER A 715 -25.77 6.73 30.78
N GLU A 716 -26.88 6.04 31.08
CA GLU A 716 -28.16 6.67 31.38
C GLU A 716 -28.07 7.61 32.59
N SER A 717 -27.30 7.23 33.63
CA SER A 717 -27.04 8.09 34.78
C SER A 717 -26.30 9.37 34.40
N PHE A 718 -25.28 9.28 33.54
CA PHE A 718 -24.57 10.46 33.04
C PHE A 718 -25.51 11.35 32.23
N VAL A 719 -26.25 10.77 31.30
CA VAL A 719 -27.19 11.52 30.43
C VAL A 719 -28.21 12.28 31.28
N ASN A 720 -28.72 11.70 32.37
CA ASN A 720 -29.62 12.39 33.30
C ASN A 720 -29.00 13.63 33.94
N VAL A 721 -27.77 13.52 34.44
CA VAL A 721 -27.04 14.67 34.99
C VAL A 721 -26.80 15.72 33.91
N LEU A 722 -26.40 15.29 32.71
CA LEU A 722 -26.12 16.19 31.59
C LEU A 722 -27.37 16.95 31.12
N ARG A 723 -28.54 16.29 31.07
CA ARG A 723 -29.84 16.94 30.77
C ARG A 723 -30.14 18.03 31.78
N SER A 724 -30.03 17.72 33.08
CA SER A 724 -30.29 18.66 34.17
C SER A 724 -29.35 19.87 34.09
N VAL A 725 -28.04 19.64 33.92
CA VAL A 725 -27.05 20.73 33.77
C VAL A 725 -27.37 21.61 32.57
N CYS A 726 -27.63 21.04 31.39
CA CYS A 726 -27.92 21.82 30.19
C CYS A 726 -29.17 22.68 30.37
N VAL A 727 -30.26 22.10 30.88
CA VAL A 727 -31.52 22.84 31.05
C VAL A 727 -31.42 23.91 32.13
N ASN A 728 -30.68 23.66 33.20
CA ASN A 728 -30.43 24.69 34.21
C ASN A 728 -29.59 25.86 33.67
N ILE A 729 -28.60 25.60 32.82
CA ILE A 729 -27.83 26.66 32.15
C ILE A 729 -28.73 27.49 31.22
N LEU A 730 -29.67 26.86 30.51
CA LEU A 730 -30.67 27.56 29.70
C LEU A 730 -31.70 28.32 30.54
N ALA A 731 -31.90 27.94 31.80
CA ALA A 731 -32.79 28.61 32.74
C ALA A 731 -32.16 29.86 33.38
N TRP A 732 -30.83 30.02 33.30
CA TRP A 732 -30.15 31.19 33.85
C TRP A 732 -30.63 32.48 33.17
N SER A 733 -31.04 33.46 33.98
CA SER A 733 -31.38 34.79 33.49
C SER A 733 -30.11 35.55 33.13
N ALA A 734 -30.11 36.20 31.97
CA ALA A 734 -29.02 37.08 31.57
C ALA A 734 -29.01 38.34 32.45
N CYS A 735 -27.85 38.68 33.00
CA CYS A 735 -27.57 39.91 33.73
C CYS A 735 -26.72 40.85 32.87
N ASP A 736 -26.75 42.16 33.14
CA ASP A 736 -25.97 43.16 32.39
C ASP A 736 -24.44 42.96 32.48
N THR A 737 -23.97 42.12 33.41
CA THR A 737 -22.57 41.73 33.61
C THR A 737 -22.17 40.43 32.91
N ASP A 738 -23.12 39.72 32.27
CA ASP A 738 -22.86 38.47 31.57
C ASP A 738 -22.15 38.75 30.23
N GLY A 739 -20.90 38.27 30.11
CA GLY A 739 -20.11 38.39 28.88
C GLY A 739 -20.43 37.29 27.84
N ASP A 740 -19.77 37.35 26.68
CA ASP A 740 -19.95 36.41 25.56
C ASP A 740 -19.83 34.93 25.95
N ASP A 741 -19.06 34.61 26.98
CA ASP A 741 -18.87 33.23 27.44
C ASP A 741 -20.13 32.59 28.04
N PHE A 742 -21.01 33.40 28.64
CA PHE A 742 -22.31 32.94 29.11
C PHE A 742 -23.19 32.47 27.95
N PHE A 743 -23.29 33.29 26.88
CA PHE A 743 -24.05 32.93 25.69
C PHE A 743 -23.45 31.72 24.97
N LYS A 744 -22.12 31.61 24.90
CA LYS A 744 -21.45 30.41 24.38
C LYS A 744 -21.80 29.16 25.19
N ALA A 745 -21.94 29.27 26.52
CA ALA A 745 -22.36 28.15 27.36
C ALA A 745 -23.83 27.74 27.10
N GLN A 746 -24.73 28.71 26.92
CA GLN A 746 -26.12 28.44 26.51
C GLN A 746 -26.20 27.76 25.13
N MET A 747 -25.42 28.25 24.15
CA MET A 747 -25.32 27.60 22.83
C MET A 747 -24.80 26.17 22.94
N GLY A 748 -23.75 25.95 23.74
CA GLY A 748 -23.21 24.60 24.01
C GLY A 748 -24.24 23.67 24.65
N ALA A 749 -25.00 24.17 25.63
CA ALA A 749 -26.09 23.40 26.25
C ALA A 749 -27.19 23.02 25.24
N MET A 750 -27.54 23.92 24.32
CA MET A 750 -28.49 23.62 23.24
C MET A 750 -27.96 22.55 22.29
N GLU A 751 -26.69 22.66 21.87
CA GLU A 751 -26.05 21.69 20.99
C GLU A 751 -25.94 20.30 21.63
N THR A 752 -25.66 20.25 22.94
CA THR A 752 -25.55 19.00 23.68
C THR A 752 -26.90 18.31 23.85
N LEU A 753 -27.97 19.03 24.20
CA LEU A 753 -29.32 18.46 24.24
C LEU A 753 -29.76 17.96 22.86
N ALA A 754 -29.46 18.71 21.80
CA ALA A 754 -29.72 18.27 20.43
C ALA A 754 -28.94 17.00 20.07
N SER A 755 -27.68 16.88 20.49
CA SER A 755 -26.89 15.64 20.31
C SER A 755 -27.52 14.43 21.01
N ILE A 756 -28.06 14.61 22.22
CA ILE A 756 -28.72 13.53 22.97
C ILE A 756 -30.00 13.09 22.24
N ILE A 757 -30.85 14.03 21.82
CA ILE A 757 -32.07 13.74 21.05
C ILE A 757 -31.74 12.95 19.79
N VAL A 758 -30.77 13.41 19.00
CA VAL A 758 -30.38 12.75 17.75
C VAL A 758 -29.85 11.33 18.03
N ALA A 759 -29.06 11.14 19.09
CA ALA A 759 -28.56 9.82 19.48
C ALA A 759 -29.68 8.86 19.92
N GLU A 760 -30.69 9.36 20.65
CA GLU A 760 -31.87 8.57 21.07
C GLU A 760 -32.70 8.13 19.86
N VAL A 761 -33.08 9.08 19.00
CA VAL A 761 -33.85 8.81 17.77
C VAL A 761 -33.11 7.84 16.85
N ASP A 762 -31.79 7.99 16.70
CA ASP A 762 -30.99 7.10 15.88
C ASP A 762 -30.93 5.66 16.41
N SER A 763 -30.92 5.50 17.73
CA SER A 763 -30.90 4.20 18.39
C SER A 763 -32.23 3.45 18.22
N SER A 764 -33.36 4.16 18.31
CA SER A 764 -34.71 3.60 18.18
C SER A 764 -34.97 3.04 16.77
N ALA A 765 -34.61 3.81 15.73
CA ALA A 765 -34.79 3.38 14.33
C ALA A 765 -33.87 2.22 13.90
N ARG A 766 -32.70 2.02 14.53
CA ARG A 766 -31.85 0.83 14.30
C ARG A 766 -32.50 -0.44 14.88
N THR A 767 -33.10 -0.33 16.06
CA THR A 767 -33.80 -1.43 16.74
C THR A 767 -35.04 -1.87 15.94
N GLN A 768 -35.80 -0.92 15.40
CA GLN A 768 -36.99 -1.20 14.58
C GLN A 768 -36.63 -1.91 13.26
N LYS A 769 -35.57 -1.48 12.55
CA LYS A 769 -35.08 -2.15 11.34
C LYS A 769 -34.57 -3.58 11.61
N ASN A 770 -33.90 -3.80 12.74
CA ASN A 770 -33.44 -5.14 13.13
C ASN A 770 -34.60 -6.07 13.52
N CYS A 771 -35.65 -5.54 14.15
CA CYS A 771 -36.88 -6.28 14.46
C CYS A 771 -37.63 -6.70 13.18
N MET A 772 -37.75 -5.80 12.19
CA MET A 772 -38.35 -6.11 10.89
C MET A 772 -37.53 -7.12 10.07
N LYS A 773 -36.19 -7.09 10.15
CA LYS A 773 -35.32 -8.11 9.53
C LYS A 773 -35.44 -9.48 10.21
N LYS A 774 -35.58 -9.53 11.55
CA LYS A 774 -35.81 -10.79 12.28
C LYS A 774 -37.16 -11.39 11.90
N THR A 775 -38.25 -10.63 11.94
CA THR A 775 -39.60 -11.11 11.57
C THR A 775 -39.71 -11.56 10.11
N SER A 776 -39.00 -10.90 9.18
CA SER A 776 -38.94 -11.33 7.77
C SER A 776 -38.13 -12.61 7.57
N LYS A 777 -37.12 -12.87 8.41
CA LYS A 777 -36.29 -14.08 8.34
C LYS A 777 -36.96 -15.29 9.00
N THR A 778 -37.79 -15.10 10.02
CA THR A 778 -38.56 -16.17 10.67
C THR A 778 -39.78 -16.64 9.87
N LEU A 779 -40.22 -15.87 8.86
CA LEU A 779 -41.37 -16.20 8.01
C LEU A 779 -41.00 -16.93 6.70
N LEU A 780 -39.71 -17.11 6.39
CA LEU A 780 -39.25 -17.56 5.06
C LEU A 780 -38.38 -18.84 5.03
N GLU A 781 -38.13 -19.52 6.15
CA GLU A 781 -37.36 -20.78 6.13
C GLU A 781 -37.92 -21.84 7.11
N PRO A 782 -38.29 -23.06 6.63
CA PRO A 782 -38.50 -24.22 7.49
C PRO A 782 -37.21 -25.05 7.61
N GLU A 783 -36.87 -25.43 8.86
CA GLU A 783 -35.91 -26.47 9.28
C GLU A 783 -34.41 -26.19 9.05
N THR A 784 -33.42 -26.54 9.89
CA THR A 784 -33.27 -27.17 11.22
C THR A 784 -31.77 -27.08 11.54
N SER A 785 -31.36 -26.55 12.70
CA SER A 785 -30.22 -27.10 13.48
C SER A 785 -30.02 -26.34 14.80
N MET A 786 -30.37 -27.03 15.89
CA MET A 786 -29.93 -26.94 17.29
C MET A 786 -29.30 -25.64 17.82
N ILE A 787 -30.12 -24.91 18.58
CA ILE A 787 -29.66 -24.09 19.72
C ILE A 787 -30.23 -24.77 20.98
N SER A 788 -29.40 -24.89 22.01
CA SER A 788 -29.64 -25.63 23.26
C SER A 788 -30.89 -25.14 24.01
N PHE A 789 -31.60 -26.11 24.57
CA PHE A 789 -32.95 -26.05 25.13
C PHE A 789 -33.07 -25.35 26.51
N GLU A 790 -32.14 -24.47 26.90
CA GLU A 790 -32.13 -23.86 28.26
C GLU A 790 -32.50 -22.36 28.32
N GLU A 791 -32.60 -21.64 27.20
CA GLU A 791 -32.98 -20.20 27.22
C GLU A 791 -34.44 -19.92 26.82
N ILE A 792 -35.26 -20.94 26.53
CA ILE A 792 -36.66 -20.76 26.08
C ILE A 792 -37.69 -20.87 27.21
N ILE A 793 -37.28 -21.18 28.46
CA ILE A 793 -38.21 -21.34 29.59
C ILE A 793 -38.04 -20.20 30.61
N SER A 794 -38.38 -18.95 30.24
CA SER A 794 -38.74 -17.91 31.24
C SER A 794 -39.41 -16.67 30.64
N ALA A 795 -40.48 -16.81 29.85
CA ALA A 795 -41.65 -15.92 29.89
C ALA A 795 -42.64 -16.25 28.77
N THR A 796 -43.52 -17.22 29.01
CA THR A 796 -44.98 -17.16 28.81
C THR A 796 -45.56 -18.54 29.06
N PRO A 797 -46.65 -18.63 29.83
CA PRO A 797 -47.93 -19.04 29.24
C PRO A 797 -49.08 -18.18 29.84
N SER A 798 -50.28 -18.04 29.31
CA SER A 798 -51.04 -18.78 28.29
C SER A 798 -52.16 -17.85 27.80
N GLY A 799 -52.63 -18.05 26.58
CA GLY A 799 -53.90 -17.48 26.15
C GLY A 799 -55.08 -18.34 26.62
N ARG A 800 -56.09 -17.70 27.23
CA ARG A 800 -57.52 -17.92 26.95
C ARG A 800 -58.36 -16.74 27.46
N PRO A 801 -59.52 -16.48 26.84
CA PRO A 801 -60.21 -15.18 26.87
C PRO A 801 -61.18 -15.11 28.04
N LEU A 802 -61.28 -13.95 28.71
CA LEU A 802 -62.51 -13.53 29.39
C LEU A 802 -62.36 -12.08 29.88
N ILE A 803 -63.31 -11.24 29.47
CA ILE A 803 -64.02 -10.22 30.26
C ILE A 803 -63.16 -9.32 31.17
N VAL A 804 -63.17 -8.03 30.80
CA VAL A 804 -62.80 -6.90 31.64
C VAL A 804 -63.71 -6.88 32.88
N GLU A 805 -63.13 -7.19 34.04
CA GLU A 805 -63.59 -6.61 35.31
C GLU A 805 -62.47 -5.74 35.87
N LEU A 806 -62.85 -4.51 36.17
CA LEU A 806 -62.07 -3.48 36.83
C LEU A 806 -61.69 -3.96 38.22
N ASP A 807 -60.41 -3.83 38.58
CA ASP A 807 -60.05 -3.53 39.96
C ASP A 807 -58.77 -2.67 40.01
N ASP A 808 -58.87 -1.63 40.83
CA ASP A 808 -57.91 -0.58 41.10
C ASP A 808 -56.71 -1.06 41.92
N ASP A 809 -55.66 -0.25 41.89
CA ASP A 809 -54.52 -0.22 42.82
C ASP A 809 -53.48 -1.35 42.78
N THR A 810 -52.44 -1.17 41.97
CA THR A 810 -51.05 -1.46 42.39
C THR A 810 -50.03 -0.61 41.62
N LYS A 811 -49.01 -0.14 42.36
CA LYS A 811 -47.92 0.75 41.93
C LYS A 811 -47.26 0.29 40.63
N ARG A 812 -47.45 1.05 39.54
CA ARG A 812 -46.76 0.87 38.27
C ARG A 812 -45.27 1.23 38.44
N GLU A 813 -44.38 0.24 38.41
CA GLU A 813 -43.01 0.46 37.94
C GLU A 813 -43.10 0.98 36.49
N ARG A 814 -42.75 2.26 36.30
CA ARG A 814 -42.91 2.95 35.01
C ARG A 814 -41.74 2.55 34.09
N VAL A 815 -42.08 2.02 32.92
CA VAL A 815 -41.14 1.68 31.84
C VAL A 815 -40.49 2.96 31.30
N PRO A 816 -39.16 3.03 31.13
CA PRO A 816 -38.50 4.22 30.57
C PRO A 816 -38.94 4.46 29.12
N CYS A 817 -39.28 5.71 28.79
CA CYS A 817 -39.73 6.10 27.45
C CYS A 817 -38.55 6.14 26.46
N ALA A 818 -38.78 5.76 25.20
CA ALA A 818 -37.72 5.59 24.20
C ALA A 818 -37.00 6.91 23.82
N HIS A 819 -37.68 8.05 23.95
CA HIS A 819 -37.20 9.40 23.58
C HIS A 819 -37.36 10.41 24.74
N GLU A 820 -36.91 10.02 25.93
CA GLU A 820 -37.08 10.80 27.17
C GLU A 820 -36.56 12.24 27.07
N THR A 821 -35.45 12.49 26.38
CA THR A 821 -34.92 13.86 26.23
C THR A 821 -35.85 14.71 25.40
N LEU A 822 -36.34 14.15 24.28
CA LEU A 822 -37.22 14.87 23.36
C LEU A 822 -38.55 15.22 24.03
N HIS A 823 -39.16 14.26 24.74
CA HIS A 823 -40.40 14.51 25.47
C HIS A 823 -40.23 15.58 26.56
N GLY A 824 -39.12 15.57 27.30
CA GLY A 824 -38.84 16.60 28.30
C GLY A 824 -38.65 18.00 27.68
N VAL A 825 -37.94 18.08 26.55
CA VAL A 825 -37.77 19.34 25.79
C VAL A 825 -39.12 19.83 25.26
N LEU A 826 -39.97 18.95 24.70
CA LEU A 826 -41.30 19.30 24.21
C LEU A 826 -42.24 19.74 25.35
N HIS A 827 -42.16 19.09 26.51
CA HIS A 827 -42.93 19.47 27.70
C HIS A 827 -42.58 20.90 28.14
N LEU A 828 -41.30 21.22 28.28
CA LEU A 828 -40.86 22.54 28.70
C LEU A 828 -41.14 23.62 27.63
N ALA A 829 -40.86 23.34 26.36
CA ALA A 829 -41.05 24.27 25.26
C ALA A 829 -42.53 24.55 24.95
N CYS A 830 -43.31 23.48 24.75
CA CYS A 830 -44.66 23.52 24.21
C CYS A 830 -45.77 23.29 25.24
N LEU A 831 -45.42 22.97 26.51
CA LEU A 831 -46.36 22.67 27.59
C LEU A 831 -47.26 21.48 27.24
N THR A 832 -46.65 20.34 26.89
CA THR A 832 -47.34 19.09 26.56
C THR A 832 -47.56 18.20 27.78
N ASP A 833 -48.77 17.72 28.03
CA ASP A 833 -49.08 16.92 29.24
C ASP A 833 -48.78 15.42 29.11
N ARG A 834 -48.05 14.99 28.08
CA ARG A 834 -47.75 13.57 27.79
C ARG A 834 -46.33 13.22 28.19
N ASP A 835 -46.17 12.07 28.84
CA ASP A 835 -44.90 11.40 29.13
C ASP A 835 -43.83 12.31 29.76
N ILE A 836 -44.22 13.02 30.82
CA ILE A 836 -43.37 14.01 31.52
C ILE A 836 -42.20 13.29 32.22
N PRO A 837 -40.95 13.56 31.83
CA PRO A 837 -39.79 13.01 32.49
C PRO A 837 -39.53 13.67 33.86
N PRO A 838 -39.01 12.93 34.86
CA PRO A 838 -38.83 13.45 36.22
C PRO A 838 -37.78 14.55 36.34
N TRP A 839 -36.83 14.65 35.38
CA TRP A 839 -35.77 15.65 35.41
C TRP A 839 -36.25 17.07 35.07
N VAL A 840 -37.54 17.23 34.72
CA VAL A 840 -38.14 18.45 34.18
C VAL A 840 -38.94 19.25 35.22
N ASP A 841 -39.30 18.62 36.34
CA ASP A 841 -40.29 19.15 37.29
C ASP A 841 -39.87 20.47 37.96
N ASP A 842 -38.58 20.66 38.22
CA ASP A 842 -38.05 21.83 38.97
C ASP A 842 -37.62 23.00 38.06
N VAL A 843 -37.85 22.92 36.74
CA VAL A 843 -37.33 23.88 35.77
C VAL A 843 -38.32 25.05 35.57
N PRO A 844 -37.88 26.31 35.66
CA PRO A 844 -38.76 27.45 35.44
C PRO A 844 -39.24 27.53 33.98
N ARG A 845 -40.50 27.91 33.76
CA ARG A 845 -41.13 27.96 32.41
C ARG A 845 -41.19 29.38 31.83
N THR A 846 -40.08 30.11 31.91
CA THR A 846 -39.98 31.49 31.40
C THR A 846 -40.02 31.53 29.86
N THR A 847 -40.30 32.68 29.26
CA THR A 847 -40.25 32.82 27.79
C THR A 847 -38.87 32.46 27.23
N GLY A 848 -37.79 32.91 27.88
CA GLY A 848 -36.41 32.72 27.39
C GLY A 848 -36.02 31.25 27.23
N ILE A 849 -36.22 30.44 28.27
CA ILE A 849 -35.92 29.00 28.23
C ILE A 849 -36.80 28.25 27.23
N ARG A 850 -38.07 28.64 27.09
CA ARG A 850 -38.99 28.03 26.10
C ARG A 850 -38.49 28.26 24.68
N VAL A 851 -38.06 29.48 24.35
CA VAL A 851 -37.45 29.79 23.04
C VAL A 851 -36.15 29.00 22.85
N ALA A 852 -35.29 28.94 23.86
CA ALA A 852 -34.04 28.17 23.79
C ALA A 852 -34.29 26.68 23.53
N LEU A 853 -35.27 26.08 24.18
CA LEU A 853 -35.63 24.67 23.98
C LEU A 853 -36.27 24.40 22.61
N ILE A 854 -36.99 25.36 22.03
CA ILE A 854 -37.43 25.25 20.63
C ILE A 854 -36.21 25.31 19.69
N ASN A 855 -35.19 26.13 20.01
CA ASN A 855 -33.93 26.17 19.27
C ASN A 855 -33.12 24.87 19.40
N VAL A 856 -33.28 24.10 20.48
CA VAL A 856 -32.74 22.72 20.59
C VAL A 856 -33.35 21.83 19.50
N ILE A 857 -34.67 21.90 19.29
CA ILE A 857 -35.36 21.13 18.24
C ILE A 857 -34.87 21.54 16.85
N ILE A 858 -34.72 22.85 16.60
CA ILE A 858 -34.15 23.36 15.34
C ILE A 858 -32.74 22.80 15.12
N THR A 859 -31.93 22.79 16.16
CA THR A 859 -30.53 22.32 16.11
C THR A 859 -30.47 20.80 15.88
N ALA A 860 -31.38 20.03 16.47
CA ALA A 860 -31.52 18.60 16.22
C ALA A 860 -31.95 18.32 14.77
N ALA A 861 -32.94 19.07 14.27
CA ALA A 861 -33.47 18.93 12.90
C ALA A 861 -32.41 19.16 11.82
N ARG A 862 -31.44 20.05 12.07
CA ARG A 862 -30.34 20.37 11.13
C ARG A 862 -29.34 19.23 10.90
N ARG A 863 -29.38 18.15 11.68
CA ARG A 863 -28.39 17.07 11.56
C ARG A 863 -28.73 16.10 10.42
N PRO A 864 -27.75 15.72 9.58
CA PRO A 864 -27.98 15.19 8.23
C PRO A 864 -28.48 13.73 8.14
N ARG A 865 -29.21 13.19 9.14
CA ARG A 865 -29.48 11.74 9.17
C ARG A 865 -30.90 11.24 9.33
N ARG A 866 -31.85 11.91 10.02
CA ARG A 866 -33.25 11.38 10.15
C ARG A 866 -34.28 12.46 10.49
N GLY A 867 -35.12 12.80 9.51
CA GLY A 867 -36.22 13.74 9.66
C GLY A 867 -37.53 13.12 10.17
N ALA A 868 -37.94 11.97 9.62
CA ALA A 868 -39.31 11.44 9.80
C ALA A 868 -39.73 11.22 11.27
N THR A 869 -38.98 10.45 12.06
CA THR A 869 -39.32 10.18 13.47
C THR A 869 -39.34 11.46 14.33
N LEU A 870 -38.41 12.38 14.06
CA LEU A 870 -38.36 13.66 14.77
C LEU A 870 -39.55 14.54 14.37
N VAL A 871 -39.96 14.52 13.09
CA VAL A 871 -41.15 15.22 12.59
C VAL A 871 -42.41 14.67 13.26
N ASP A 872 -42.60 13.35 13.29
CA ASP A 872 -43.80 12.69 13.84
C ASP A 872 -44.06 13.10 15.29
N GLU A 873 -43.01 13.15 16.12
CA GLU A 873 -43.12 13.47 17.54
C GLU A 873 -43.19 14.98 17.82
N CYS A 874 -42.48 15.80 17.03
CA CYS A 874 -42.45 17.25 17.25
C CYS A 874 -43.64 17.99 16.62
N PHE A 875 -44.22 17.47 15.53
CA PHE A 875 -45.14 18.23 14.68
C PHE A 875 -46.39 18.70 15.44
N SER A 876 -47.13 17.77 16.07
CA SER A 876 -48.36 18.12 16.79
C SER A 876 -48.11 19.08 17.97
N PRO A 877 -47.10 18.87 18.85
CA PRO A 877 -46.75 19.83 19.89
C PRO A 877 -46.40 21.22 19.37
N LEU A 878 -45.59 21.32 18.31
CA LEU A 878 -45.15 22.60 17.75
C LEU A 878 -46.29 23.34 17.05
N VAL A 879 -47.18 22.65 16.33
CA VAL A 879 -48.39 23.24 15.74
C VAL A 879 -49.29 23.81 16.84
N ALA A 880 -49.56 23.02 17.89
CA ALA A 880 -50.34 23.48 19.02
C ALA A 880 -49.69 24.68 19.73
N CYS A 881 -48.36 24.73 19.80
CA CYS A 881 -47.61 25.85 20.36
C CYS A 881 -47.70 27.11 19.48
N ALA A 882 -47.61 26.97 18.15
CA ALA A 882 -47.72 28.07 17.19
C ALA A 882 -49.14 28.68 17.14
N GLU A 883 -50.17 27.84 17.30
CA GLU A 883 -51.58 28.25 17.30
C GLU A 883 -52.05 28.84 18.64
N ARG A 884 -51.40 28.46 19.76
CA ARG A 884 -51.76 28.97 21.09
C ARG A 884 -51.53 30.48 21.16
N ARG A 885 -52.58 31.23 21.51
CA ARG A 885 -52.47 32.68 21.79
C ARG A 885 -51.55 32.87 22.99
N GLY A 886 -50.46 33.62 22.80
CA GLY A 886 -49.38 33.77 23.78
C GLY A 886 -48.24 34.63 23.27
N ASP A 887 -47.05 34.47 23.86
CA ASP A 887 -45.87 35.27 23.54
C ASP A 887 -45.49 35.12 22.05
N PRO A 888 -45.37 36.24 21.31
CA PRO A 888 -45.11 36.21 19.88
C PRO A 888 -43.75 35.58 19.51
N ASN A 889 -42.75 35.66 20.40
CA ASN A 889 -41.41 35.10 20.15
C ASN A 889 -41.40 33.56 20.21
N ILE A 890 -42.21 32.98 21.10
CA ILE A 890 -42.35 31.53 21.21
C ILE A 890 -43.04 30.97 19.96
N ARG A 891 -44.04 31.70 19.46
CA ARG A 891 -44.77 31.33 18.23
C ARG A 891 -43.86 31.42 17.00
N GLU A 892 -43.06 32.47 16.88
CA GLU A 892 -42.06 32.58 15.81
C GLU A 892 -41.05 31.42 15.86
N ALA A 893 -40.51 31.12 17.04
CA ALA A 893 -39.57 30.01 17.21
C ALA A 893 -40.21 28.66 16.83
N ALA A 894 -41.46 28.40 17.25
CA ALA A 894 -42.17 27.17 16.90
C ALA A 894 -42.42 27.05 15.39
N LEU A 895 -42.79 28.15 14.72
CA LEU A 895 -42.95 28.19 13.27
C LEU A 895 -41.61 27.98 12.54
N GLN A 896 -40.51 28.53 13.07
CA GLN A 896 -39.18 28.30 12.53
C GLN A 896 -38.73 26.83 12.69
N ALA A 897 -39.07 26.18 13.81
CA ALA A 897 -38.83 24.76 14.01
C ALA A 897 -39.62 23.89 13.02
N LEU A 898 -40.91 24.18 12.84
CA LEU A 898 -41.76 23.50 11.85
C LEU A 898 -41.22 23.67 10.42
N MET A 899 -40.78 24.89 10.07
CA MET A 899 -40.16 25.16 8.78
C MET A 899 -38.91 24.30 8.55
N MET A 900 -38.03 24.22 9.55
CA MET A 900 -36.78 23.46 9.46
C MET A 900 -37.04 21.95 9.35
N LEU A 901 -37.94 21.42 10.18
CA LEU A 901 -38.37 20.02 10.15
C LEU A 901 -38.99 19.64 8.81
N PHE A 902 -39.82 20.51 8.24
CA PHE A 902 -40.43 20.33 6.93
C PHE A 902 -39.36 20.35 5.83
N HIS A 903 -38.53 21.39 5.76
CA HIS A 903 -37.56 21.59 4.67
C HIS A 903 -36.51 20.48 4.57
N LEU A 904 -36.04 19.96 5.70
CA LEU A 904 -35.00 18.93 5.72
C LEU A 904 -35.53 17.50 5.55
N SER A 905 -36.85 17.32 5.53
CA SER A 905 -37.49 15.99 5.44
C SER A 905 -38.54 15.91 4.33
N GLN A 906 -38.51 16.83 3.36
CA GLN A 906 -39.57 16.98 2.34
C GLN A 906 -39.85 15.70 1.55
N ASP A 907 -38.88 14.81 1.35
CA ASP A 907 -39.08 13.58 0.58
C ASP A 907 -39.69 12.43 1.39
N ASP A 908 -39.60 12.49 2.73
CA ASP A 908 -40.02 11.42 3.66
C ASP A 908 -41.30 11.77 4.44
N ILE A 909 -41.81 13.00 4.32
CA ILE A 909 -43.00 13.49 5.05
C ILE A 909 -44.29 13.07 4.34
N ASP A 910 -45.32 12.73 5.14
CA ASP A 910 -46.67 12.47 4.64
C ASP A 910 -47.38 13.77 4.19
N GLU A 911 -48.15 13.68 3.11
CA GLU A 911 -48.94 14.79 2.54
C GLU A 911 -49.91 15.37 3.58
N SER A 912 -50.40 14.54 4.51
CA SER A 912 -51.29 14.94 5.59
C SER A 912 -50.68 16.01 6.51
N ILE A 913 -49.37 15.92 6.78
CA ILE A 913 -48.60 16.88 7.59
C ILE A 913 -48.47 18.21 6.86
N THR A 914 -48.23 18.16 5.54
CA THR A 914 -48.15 19.34 4.67
C THR A 914 -49.46 20.12 4.66
N VAL A 915 -50.58 19.41 4.53
CA VAL A 915 -51.92 19.99 4.57
C VAL A 915 -52.22 20.59 5.95
N ALA A 916 -51.91 19.87 7.04
CA ALA A 916 -52.09 20.36 8.39
C ALA A 916 -51.27 21.63 8.68
N LEU A 917 -50.02 21.67 8.23
CA LEU A 917 -49.14 22.83 8.38
C LEU A 917 -49.68 24.03 7.60
N THR A 918 -50.16 23.81 6.37
CA THR A 918 -50.77 24.84 5.52
C THR A 918 -52.00 25.47 6.19
N ARG A 919 -52.87 24.66 6.78
CA ARG A 919 -54.04 25.17 7.53
C ARG A 919 -53.61 25.98 8.75
N SER A 920 -52.63 25.48 9.50
CA SER A 920 -52.14 26.14 10.70
C SER A 920 -51.56 27.52 10.42
N ILE A 921 -50.68 27.66 9.43
CA ILE A 921 -50.12 28.96 9.05
C ILE A 921 -51.17 29.90 8.48
N THR A 922 -52.17 29.37 7.76
CA THR A 922 -53.29 30.17 7.22
C THR A 922 -54.11 30.79 8.35
N ASN A 923 -54.30 30.06 9.45
CA ASN A 923 -54.96 30.56 10.66
C ASN A 923 -54.12 31.62 11.37
N VAL A 924 -52.82 31.41 11.52
CA VAL A 924 -51.90 32.37 12.16
C VAL A 924 -51.83 33.69 11.36
N LEU A 925 -51.75 33.63 10.03
CA LEU A 925 -51.71 34.80 9.16
C LEU A 925 -53.01 35.61 9.20
N ARG A 926 -54.16 34.94 9.40
CA ARG A 926 -55.48 35.59 9.48
C ARG A 926 -55.77 36.18 10.86
N ASP A 927 -55.09 35.72 11.91
CA ASP A 927 -55.30 36.21 13.27
C ASP A 927 -54.79 37.65 13.44
N HIS A 928 -55.71 38.58 13.67
CA HIS A 928 -55.41 40.00 13.92
C HIS A 928 -54.57 40.23 15.17
N THR A 929 -54.60 39.29 16.12
CA THR A 929 -53.88 39.37 17.40
C THR A 929 -52.54 38.64 17.39
N ALA A 930 -52.10 38.12 16.24
CA ALA A 930 -50.89 37.29 16.18
C ALA A 930 -49.57 38.03 16.42
N GLY A 931 -49.51 39.33 16.13
CA GLY A 931 -48.27 40.11 16.10
C GLY A 931 -47.44 39.85 14.84
N ASP A 932 -46.56 40.79 14.50
CA ASP A 932 -45.83 40.77 13.23
C ASP A 932 -44.72 39.72 13.18
N THR A 933 -44.08 39.40 14.30
CA THR A 933 -43.07 38.34 14.40
C THR A 933 -43.65 36.95 14.11
N ALA A 934 -44.82 36.62 14.65
CA ALA A 934 -45.51 35.37 14.35
C ALA A 934 -45.97 35.32 12.87
N ARG A 935 -46.44 36.44 12.31
CA ARG A 935 -46.78 36.53 10.87
C ARG A 935 -45.55 36.37 9.98
N LYS A 936 -44.41 36.93 10.37
CA LYS A 936 -43.11 36.74 9.69
C LYS A 936 -42.71 35.27 9.67
N GLY A 937 -42.83 34.59 10.80
CA GLY A 937 -42.62 33.14 10.91
C GLY A 937 -43.53 32.34 9.98
N ALA A 938 -44.83 32.63 9.99
CA ALA A 938 -45.82 31.94 9.16
C ALA A 938 -45.60 32.19 7.65
N ALA A 939 -45.22 33.41 7.27
CA ALA A 939 -44.86 33.74 5.89
C ALA A 939 -43.59 33.00 5.43
N LYS A 940 -42.57 32.85 6.29
CA LYS A 940 -41.37 32.04 5.98
C LYS A 940 -41.71 30.56 5.79
N VAL A 941 -42.60 30.00 6.63
CA VAL A 941 -43.10 28.62 6.44
C VAL A 941 -43.86 28.49 5.12
N ALA A 942 -44.70 29.48 4.75
CA ALA A 942 -45.38 29.51 3.46
C ALA A 942 -44.38 29.47 2.29
N THR A 943 -43.28 30.22 2.37
CA THR A 943 -42.19 30.14 1.36
C THR A 943 -41.63 28.73 1.24
N ALA A 944 -41.36 28.05 2.36
CA ALA A 944 -40.81 26.70 2.36
C ALA A 944 -41.78 25.67 1.76
N LEU A 945 -43.08 25.82 2.02
CA LEU A 945 -44.14 24.99 1.46
C LEU A 945 -44.32 25.20 -0.05
N LEU A 946 -44.27 26.45 -0.52
CA LEU A 946 -44.36 26.78 -1.95
C LEU A 946 -43.12 26.36 -2.75
N ALA A 947 -42.00 26.11 -2.07
CA ALA A 947 -40.78 25.57 -2.65
C ALA A 947 -40.65 24.04 -2.50
N ALA A 948 -41.69 23.35 -2.01
CA ALA A 948 -41.71 21.89 -1.84
C ALA A 948 -41.86 21.15 -3.18
N SER A 949 -41.70 19.82 -3.16
CA SER A 949 -41.86 18.99 -4.36
C SER A 949 -43.29 18.99 -4.91
N ASP A 950 -43.44 18.70 -6.21
CA ASP A 950 -44.74 18.74 -6.92
C ASP A 950 -45.83 17.90 -6.25
N ARG A 951 -45.44 16.80 -5.60
CA ARG A 951 -46.32 15.94 -4.79
C ARG A 951 -46.98 16.71 -3.64
N HIS A 952 -46.20 17.49 -2.90
CA HIS A 952 -46.68 18.31 -1.78
C HIS A 952 -47.48 19.51 -2.26
N ILE A 953 -47.07 20.14 -3.35
CA ILE A 953 -47.81 21.24 -3.98
C ILE A 953 -49.20 20.76 -4.43
N SER A 954 -49.29 19.57 -5.05
CA SER A 954 -50.57 18.97 -5.46
C SER A 954 -51.49 18.71 -4.26
N ALA A 955 -50.95 18.21 -3.15
CA ALA A 955 -51.73 18.00 -1.92
C ALA A 955 -52.24 19.32 -1.30
N MET A 956 -51.51 20.43 -1.50
CA MET A 956 -51.86 21.75 -0.99
C MET A 956 -52.87 22.52 -1.85
N GLU A 957 -53.08 22.12 -3.11
CA GLU A 957 -53.92 22.82 -4.11
C GLU A 957 -55.26 23.33 -3.55
N PRO A 958 -56.05 22.54 -2.79
CA PRO A 958 -57.34 23.00 -2.26
C PRO A 958 -57.24 24.15 -1.24
N TYR A 959 -56.06 24.41 -0.68
CA TYR A 959 -55.82 25.38 0.39
C TYR A 959 -55.02 26.60 -0.06
N LEU A 960 -54.46 26.60 -1.29
CA LEU A 960 -53.63 27.69 -1.80
C LEU A 960 -54.38 29.03 -1.88
N GLU A 961 -55.64 29.03 -2.29
CA GLU A 961 -56.44 30.25 -2.37
C GLU A 961 -56.72 30.84 -0.97
N SER A 962 -56.98 29.99 0.02
CA SER A 962 -57.15 30.43 1.41
C SER A 962 -55.85 30.99 1.98
N LEU A 963 -54.71 30.37 1.68
CA LEU A 963 -53.39 30.84 2.10
C LEU A 963 -53.08 32.21 1.47
N ARG A 964 -53.37 32.39 0.18
CA ARG A 964 -53.21 33.66 -0.55
C ARG A 964 -54.04 34.79 0.05
N GLN A 965 -55.30 34.52 0.37
CA GLN A 965 -56.18 35.51 1.03
C GLN A 965 -55.62 35.88 2.41
N SER A 966 -55.17 34.91 3.20
CA SER A 966 -54.54 35.18 4.51
C SER A 966 -53.22 35.95 4.40
N LEU A 967 -52.37 35.70 3.40
CA LEU A 967 -51.16 36.50 3.13
C LEU A 967 -51.51 37.94 2.75
N THR A 968 -52.58 38.15 1.97
CA THR A 968 -53.07 39.49 1.62
C THR A 968 -53.58 40.24 2.84
N VAL A 969 -54.25 39.54 3.76
CA VAL A 969 -54.68 40.10 5.06
C VAL A 969 -53.47 40.44 5.92
N ALA A 970 -52.49 39.54 6.04
CA ALA A 970 -51.27 39.78 6.79
C ALA A 970 -50.49 40.99 6.25
N ALA A 971 -50.41 41.15 4.93
CA ALA A 971 -49.74 42.28 4.29
C ALA A 971 -50.39 43.65 4.61
N ARG A 972 -51.72 43.66 4.84
CA ARG A 972 -52.47 44.89 5.18
C ARG A 972 -52.42 45.23 6.67
N VAL A 973 -52.34 44.21 7.53
CA VAL A 973 -52.43 44.36 8.99
C VAL A 973 -51.06 44.46 9.65
N ALA A 974 -49.98 44.07 8.96
CA ALA A 974 -48.62 44.18 9.47
C ALA A 974 -48.18 45.64 9.64
N VAL A 975 -47.58 45.94 10.79
CA VAL A 975 -46.93 47.22 11.11
C VAL A 975 -45.48 47.23 10.62
N ASP A 976 -44.80 46.07 10.70
CA ASP A 976 -43.47 45.85 10.15
C ASP A 976 -43.51 45.79 8.61
N THR A 977 -42.75 46.68 7.98
CA THR A 977 -42.65 46.82 6.52
C THR A 977 -42.02 45.60 5.85
N GLU A 978 -41.15 44.86 6.54
CA GLU A 978 -40.57 43.62 6.03
C GLU A 978 -41.63 42.52 5.92
N VAL A 979 -42.49 42.40 6.93
CA VAL A 979 -43.56 41.41 6.98
C VAL A 979 -44.62 41.73 5.91
N ALA A 980 -44.99 43.00 5.78
CA ALA A 980 -45.91 43.46 4.75
C ALA A 980 -45.36 43.17 3.33
N SER A 981 -44.08 43.49 3.10
CA SER A 981 -43.39 43.23 1.83
C SER A 981 -43.30 41.74 1.49
N LEU A 982 -42.89 40.91 2.45
CA LEU A 982 -42.77 39.46 2.26
C LEU A 982 -44.13 38.82 1.95
N ALA A 983 -45.15 39.14 2.74
CA ALA A 983 -46.49 38.60 2.56
C ALA A 983 -47.11 39.02 1.21
N ASN A 984 -46.90 40.28 0.79
CA ASN A 984 -47.39 40.77 -0.50
C ASN A 984 -46.66 40.11 -1.68
N LYS A 985 -45.34 39.93 -1.59
CA LYS A 985 -44.56 39.21 -2.61
C LYS A 985 -45.05 37.76 -2.77
N LEU A 986 -45.24 37.04 -1.67
CA LEU A 986 -45.72 35.66 -1.71
C LEU A 986 -47.13 35.57 -2.29
N ALA A 987 -48.04 36.47 -1.91
CA ALA A 987 -49.39 36.52 -2.48
C ALA A 987 -49.38 36.78 -3.99
N MET A 988 -48.48 37.65 -4.50
CA MET A 988 -48.31 37.91 -5.93
C MET A 988 -47.68 36.73 -6.68
N CYS A 989 -46.71 36.03 -6.08
CA CYS A 989 -46.12 34.84 -6.68
C CYS A 989 -47.16 33.74 -6.88
N MET A 990 -48.07 33.56 -5.92
CA MET A 990 -49.16 32.57 -6.00
C MET A 990 -50.18 32.89 -7.11
N THR A 991 -50.43 34.16 -7.43
CA THR A 991 -51.28 34.53 -8.59
C THR A 991 -50.65 34.14 -9.92
N GLN A 992 -49.32 34.22 -10.07
CA GLN A 992 -48.63 33.86 -11.32
C GLN A 992 -48.45 32.34 -11.48
N THR A 993 -48.42 31.59 -10.38
CA THR A 993 -48.35 30.11 -10.42
C THR A 993 -49.71 29.48 -10.68
N ALA A 994 -50.80 30.06 -10.16
CA ALA A 994 -52.18 29.66 -10.49
C ALA A 994 -52.59 29.97 -11.96
N GLU A 995 -51.84 30.82 -12.67
CA GLU A 995 -51.99 31.06 -14.11
C GLU A 995 -51.11 30.12 -14.98
N ARG A 996 -50.18 29.36 -14.37
CA ARG A 996 -49.26 28.43 -15.04
C ARG A 996 -49.58 26.95 -14.82
N LEU A 997 -50.22 26.61 -13.70
CA LEU A 997 -50.94 25.35 -13.48
C LEU A 997 -52.32 25.45 -14.17
#